data_AF-A0A5C6CIX6-F1
#
_entry.id   AF-A0A5C6CIX6-F1
#
_cell.length_a   1.000
_cell.length_b   1.000
_cell.length_c   1.000
_cell.angle_alpha   90.00
_cell.angle_beta   90.00
_cell.angle_gamma   90.00
#
_symmetry.space_group_name_H-M   'P 1'
#
loop_
_entity.id
_entity.type
_entity.pdbx_description
1 polymer ?
#
loop_
_entity_poly.entity_id
_entity_poly.type
_entity_poly.pdbx_seq_one_letter_code
_entity_poly.pdbx_strand_id
1 'polypeptide(L)'
;MLSLLARSIGTLLLSFIATNVAVGATSPAPLPDQLNDGEITLNLGGVGGVYLLAEPGELIIDVQKQDLNRSTRETSLRAILVAPDRSIVAEQIIPDDHLARGVKGPTQRIRFSTKVLHKGIYALNITVSNDRYGTAMRWGFRTNCAQHVIETSRGHRDSAHEEPIVVDSPEHAGDLCFLPRPSAFGVELTDLPASLRQVSVFDADDALVETIPVDSQRQAVGKFPADSSRGDRPWRLHLDAYQATVHIDGVTRWDRGDEYRNQGYWTPRRDAWFPLAPFRWLVTPYQQTVYHNAEQHGKQTFRIHNNSPEPQTILLELLFPERPWSATVSHDHVRLKPKASAEVTVSFPSPSEDAAQRVYLRATPANAPEFSTYASLTVRPGPSPASSALQMPITLKPYQHENQQFGYSADYPTDNQVYFDPQNRPYVLAGRRLWRRERGRWISSDLSKAGRVSAVGDGPIAVSSTKVAFDQDDDLYILGMRGSTAVLLHSADHGSRFTAYPIPGHETLARGFDLETFSGHNVPTGPPPIVRYARTASDPKLIWRRVHNLDLFVPEKVKGEILINDPIAISDQCIGFSAHSGIPSSVVSRGDKVHVAWGEATDPKQKVAGVPGYVVTYSRKTKKRSQPTLVGYGPPANDVHNTPSITMDGEGFLHLLIGTHGKPFPYGRSLQPNDSAAGWTAAEPIADVRQTYVGLVSGQDGTLHAVYRMWRMGEQPHPDSHHAVLAYSRKPPGQPWSDPVPLVVSAFSEYSVFYHRLTIDHQDRLWLSYDYWSTFWFYRNDHVGSRRKLLTSPDGGETWELARDDHWND
;
A
#
# COMPACT_ATOMS: atom_id res chain seq x y z
N MET A 1 -65.63 -11.62 16.72
CA MET A 1 -66.95 -11.06 16.32
C MET A 1 -67.02 -9.64 16.84
N LEU A 2 -67.39 -8.71 15.95
CA LEU A 2 -67.94 -7.35 16.12
C LEU A 2 -68.26 -6.90 17.57
N SER A 3 -68.13 -5.65 18.01
CA SER A 3 -67.97 -4.35 17.35
C SER A 3 -68.00 -3.22 18.41
N LEU A 4 -67.20 -2.18 18.19
CA LEU A 4 -67.53 -0.73 18.22
C LEU A 4 -68.25 -0.03 19.41
N LEU A 5 -67.63 1.13 19.76
CA LEU A 5 -68.18 2.44 20.21
C LEU A 5 -68.88 2.51 21.59
N ALA A 6 -68.77 3.56 22.41
CA ALA A 6 -68.69 5.01 22.18
C ALA A 6 -68.12 5.74 23.44
N ARG A 7 -67.30 6.81 23.29
CA ARG A 7 -67.54 8.25 23.64
C ARG A 7 -68.14 8.51 25.06
N SER A 8 -67.79 9.50 25.89
CA SER A 8 -66.85 10.64 25.94
C SER A 8 -66.98 11.29 27.35
N ILE A 9 -66.13 12.29 27.64
CA ILE A 9 -66.30 13.42 28.60
C ILE A 9 -65.61 13.25 29.97
N GLY A 10 -64.73 14.21 30.31
CA GLY A 10 -64.41 14.52 31.72
C GLY A 10 -63.01 15.07 31.98
N THR A 11 -62.78 16.33 31.60
CA THR A 11 -61.60 17.16 31.88
C THR A 11 -61.18 17.16 33.36
N LEU A 12 -59.88 17.01 33.66
CA LEU A 12 -59.27 17.67 34.82
C LEU A 12 -57.84 18.13 34.48
N LEU A 13 -57.69 19.46 34.48
CA LEU A 13 -56.44 20.19 34.45
C LEU A 13 -55.60 19.89 35.70
N LEU A 14 -54.30 19.69 35.51
CA LEU A 14 -53.30 20.05 36.53
C LEU A 14 -52.07 20.60 35.82
N SER A 15 -51.96 21.93 35.90
CA SER A 15 -50.89 22.75 35.39
C SER A 15 -49.62 22.55 36.22
N PHE A 16 -48.49 22.25 35.58
CA PHE A 16 -47.17 22.54 36.14
C PHE A 16 -46.42 23.45 35.18
N ILE A 17 -46.07 24.64 35.69
CA ILE A 17 -45.35 25.70 35.03
C ILE A 17 -43.87 25.31 34.99
N ALA A 18 -43.32 25.14 33.78
CA ALA A 18 -41.88 25.12 33.54
C ALA A 18 -41.48 26.43 32.87
N THR A 19 -40.66 27.22 33.55
CA THR A 19 -40.03 28.43 33.02
C THR A 19 -38.98 28.05 31.96
N ASN A 20 -39.25 28.42 30.72
CA ASN A 20 -38.33 28.34 29.59
C ASN A 20 -37.17 29.34 29.77
N VAL A 21 -35.93 28.84 29.72
CA VAL A 21 -34.77 29.62 29.27
C VAL A 21 -34.42 29.10 27.88
N ALA A 22 -34.81 29.85 26.85
CA ALA A 22 -34.50 29.55 25.46
C ALA A 22 -33.04 29.94 25.17
N VAL A 23 -32.20 28.94 24.90
CA VAL A 23 -30.97 29.12 24.12
C VAL A 23 -31.25 28.52 22.75
N GLY A 24 -31.20 29.38 21.73
CA GLY A 24 -31.75 29.13 20.40
C GLY A 24 -31.13 27.92 19.70
N ALA A 25 -31.95 26.89 19.48
CA ALA A 25 -31.73 25.94 18.41
C ALA A 25 -32.15 26.62 17.09
N THR A 26 -31.19 27.00 16.26
CA THR A 26 -31.46 27.31 14.86
C THR A 26 -31.96 26.02 14.19
N SER A 27 -33.24 25.97 13.85
CA SER A 27 -33.76 24.92 12.97
C SER A 27 -32.99 24.94 11.64
N PRO A 28 -32.54 23.78 11.11
CA PRO A 28 -31.97 23.75 9.77
C PRO A 28 -33.05 24.23 8.80
N ALA A 29 -32.68 25.17 7.94
CA ALA A 29 -33.55 25.57 6.83
C ALA A 29 -33.95 24.31 6.04
N PRO A 30 -35.22 24.17 5.61
CA PRO A 30 -35.57 23.10 4.70
C PRO A 30 -34.69 23.22 3.45
N LEU A 31 -34.02 22.13 3.09
CA LEU A 31 -33.27 22.04 1.84
C LEU A 31 -34.26 22.33 0.70
N PRO A 32 -33.97 23.28 -0.21
CA PRO A 32 -34.79 23.47 -1.39
C PRO A 32 -34.84 22.17 -2.20
N ASP A 33 -36.05 21.70 -2.54
CA ASP A 33 -36.27 20.52 -3.40
C ASP A 33 -35.52 20.60 -4.76
N GLN A 34 -34.99 21.77 -5.13
CA GLN A 34 -34.32 22.05 -6.41
C GLN A 34 -32.77 21.93 -6.39
N LEU A 35 -32.12 21.76 -5.24
CA LEU A 35 -30.65 21.90 -5.15
C LEU A 35 -29.87 20.83 -5.94
N ASN A 36 -30.51 19.67 -6.18
CA ASN A 36 -29.94 18.57 -6.95
C ASN A 36 -30.75 18.24 -8.21
N ASP A 37 -31.59 19.15 -8.71
CA ASP A 37 -32.24 18.99 -10.02
C ASP A 37 -31.55 19.93 -11.02
N GLY A 38 -31.19 19.44 -12.22
CA GLY A 38 -30.50 20.25 -13.24
C GLY A 38 -29.22 19.63 -13.85
N GLU A 39 -28.48 20.44 -14.58
CA GLU A 39 -27.27 20.05 -15.32
C GLU A 39 -26.04 19.97 -14.40
N ILE A 40 -25.18 18.99 -14.63
CA ILE A 40 -23.84 18.92 -14.02
C ILE A 40 -22.87 19.46 -15.06
N THR A 41 -22.42 20.69 -14.84
CA THR A 41 -21.51 21.40 -15.76
C THR A 41 -20.06 20.98 -15.62
N LEU A 42 -19.71 20.24 -14.56
CA LEU A 42 -18.35 19.77 -14.32
C LEU A 42 -18.08 18.47 -15.10
N ASN A 43 -17.16 18.53 -16.07
CA ASN A 43 -16.65 17.35 -16.79
C ASN A 43 -15.14 17.22 -16.56
N LEU A 44 -14.75 16.20 -15.81
CA LEU A 44 -13.40 15.93 -15.36
C LEU A 44 -12.78 14.79 -16.15
N GLY A 45 -11.52 14.96 -16.55
CA GLY A 45 -10.66 13.84 -16.88
C GLY A 45 -10.01 13.25 -15.63
N GLY A 46 -9.29 12.15 -15.79
CA GLY A 46 -8.66 11.45 -14.67
C GLY A 46 -9.61 10.49 -13.95
N VAL A 47 -9.05 9.79 -12.98
CA VAL A 47 -9.81 9.06 -11.94
C VAL A 47 -9.55 9.77 -10.62
N GLY A 48 -10.05 9.27 -9.50
CA GLY A 48 -9.72 9.85 -8.20
C GLY A 48 -10.95 9.94 -7.31
N GLY A 49 -11.32 11.14 -6.84
CA GLY A 49 -12.49 11.28 -6.00
C GLY A 49 -12.75 12.67 -5.44
N VAL A 50 -13.71 12.71 -4.53
CA VAL A 50 -14.17 13.92 -3.84
C VAL A 50 -14.22 13.64 -2.34
N TYR A 51 -13.67 14.54 -1.55
CA TYR A 51 -13.86 14.59 -0.10
C TYR A 51 -14.94 15.61 0.23
N LEU A 52 -15.91 15.24 1.06
CA LEU A 52 -17.07 16.05 1.41
C LEU A 52 -17.14 16.22 2.93
N LEU A 53 -17.03 17.45 3.43
CA LEU A 53 -17.22 17.74 4.85
C LEU A 53 -18.72 17.94 5.10
N ALA A 54 -19.41 16.84 5.35
CA ALA A 54 -20.86 16.83 5.42
C ALA A 54 -21.37 17.21 6.82
N GLU A 55 -22.42 18.02 6.87
CA GLU A 55 -23.16 18.37 8.08
C GLU A 55 -24.27 17.35 8.39
N PRO A 56 -24.74 17.23 9.64
CA PRO A 56 -25.92 16.42 9.97
C PRO A 56 -27.13 16.79 9.12
N GLY A 57 -27.76 15.79 8.50
CA GLY A 57 -28.81 16.01 7.50
C GLY A 57 -28.77 14.95 6.40
N GLU A 58 -29.45 15.23 5.29
CA GLU A 58 -29.35 14.39 4.10
C GLU A 58 -28.14 14.82 3.26
N LEU A 59 -27.30 13.87 2.86
CA LEU A 59 -26.24 14.06 1.88
C LEU A 59 -26.67 13.42 0.56
N ILE A 60 -26.77 14.24 -0.48
CA ILE A 60 -27.09 13.81 -1.84
C ILE A 60 -25.90 14.09 -2.74
N ILE A 61 -25.56 13.12 -3.59
CA ILE A 61 -24.49 13.25 -4.58
C ILE A 61 -24.97 12.63 -5.89
N ASP A 62 -25.07 13.45 -6.93
CA ASP A 62 -25.23 12.97 -8.31
C ASP A 62 -23.85 12.78 -8.92
N VAL A 63 -23.63 11.65 -9.61
CA VAL A 63 -22.42 11.38 -10.38
C VAL A 63 -22.83 11.15 -11.82
N GLN A 64 -22.11 11.77 -12.76
CA GLN A 64 -22.29 11.53 -14.18
C GLN A 64 -21.02 11.01 -14.84
N LYS A 65 -21.22 10.32 -15.97
CA LYS A 65 -20.17 9.82 -16.84
C LYS A 65 -20.56 10.06 -18.29
N GLN A 66 -19.58 10.37 -19.12
CA GLN A 66 -19.70 10.39 -20.58
C GLN A 66 -18.50 9.67 -21.20
N ASP A 67 -18.77 8.67 -22.03
CA ASP A 67 -17.72 7.96 -22.75
C ASP A 67 -17.20 8.77 -23.93
N LEU A 68 -15.87 8.76 -24.11
CA LEU A 68 -15.22 9.36 -25.27
C LEU A 68 -14.93 8.34 -26.36
N ASN A 69 -15.13 7.04 -26.08
CA ASN A 69 -14.96 5.91 -27.00
C ASN A 69 -13.66 5.97 -27.80
N ARG A 70 -12.54 6.29 -27.11
CA ARG A 70 -11.20 6.38 -27.73
C ARG A 70 -10.64 5.02 -28.14
N SER A 71 -11.15 3.95 -27.54
CA SER A 71 -10.77 2.55 -27.79
C SER A 71 -12.01 1.65 -27.79
N THR A 72 -11.83 0.36 -28.08
CA THR A 72 -12.90 -0.67 -27.99
C THR A 72 -12.95 -1.36 -26.63
N ARG A 73 -12.16 -0.90 -25.64
CA ARG A 73 -12.18 -1.46 -24.29
C ARG A 73 -13.31 -0.82 -23.51
N GLU A 74 -14.04 -1.63 -22.77
CA GLU A 74 -15.12 -1.18 -21.89
C GLU A 74 -14.56 -0.35 -20.74
N THR A 75 -15.25 0.75 -20.43
CA THR A 75 -14.85 1.76 -19.44
C THR A 75 -15.94 2.02 -18.40
N SER A 76 -16.45 0.96 -17.77
CA SER A 76 -17.40 1.05 -16.66
C SER A 76 -16.81 1.84 -15.49
N LEU A 77 -17.50 2.91 -15.08
CA LEU A 77 -17.13 3.74 -13.92
C LEU A 77 -17.73 3.13 -12.66
N ARG A 78 -16.90 2.85 -11.66
CA ARG A 78 -17.31 2.39 -10.32
C ARG A 78 -17.12 3.53 -9.31
N ALA A 79 -18.23 3.94 -8.68
CA ALA A 79 -18.30 5.00 -7.69
C ALA A 79 -18.59 4.39 -6.30
N ILE A 80 -17.71 4.65 -5.33
CA ILE A 80 -17.80 4.11 -3.97
C ILE A 80 -17.89 5.27 -2.99
N LEU A 81 -19.03 5.44 -2.33
CA LEU A 81 -19.24 6.41 -1.27
C LEU A 81 -18.93 5.76 0.09
N VAL A 82 -18.01 6.37 0.84
CA VAL A 82 -17.65 5.93 2.19
C VAL A 82 -17.88 7.03 3.23
N ALA A 83 -18.20 6.61 4.44
CA ALA A 83 -18.41 7.45 5.61
C ALA A 83 -17.09 8.00 6.17
N PRO A 84 -17.13 8.89 7.19
CA PRO A 84 -15.94 9.42 7.86
C PRO A 84 -14.98 8.36 8.41
N ASP A 85 -15.53 7.24 8.88
CA ASP A 85 -14.77 6.09 9.36
C ASP A 85 -14.42 5.08 8.24
N ARG A 86 -14.68 5.45 6.99
CA ARG A 86 -14.49 4.67 5.76
C ARG A 86 -15.35 3.42 5.63
N SER A 87 -16.38 3.26 6.45
CA SER A 87 -17.42 2.27 6.18
C SER A 87 -18.13 2.57 4.86
N ILE A 88 -18.38 1.54 4.04
CA ILE A 88 -19.07 1.70 2.75
C ILE A 88 -20.53 2.11 3.03
N VAL A 89 -20.92 3.26 2.49
CA VAL A 89 -22.30 3.75 2.51
C VAL A 89 -23.05 3.16 1.34
N ALA A 90 -22.47 3.28 0.14
CA ALA A 90 -23.06 2.81 -1.10
C ALA A 90 -22.00 2.65 -2.18
N GLU A 91 -22.26 1.76 -3.11
CA GLU A 91 -21.44 1.51 -4.29
C GLU A 91 -22.35 1.37 -5.51
N GLN A 92 -22.01 2.03 -6.60
CA GLN A 92 -22.77 1.99 -7.85
C GLN A 92 -21.82 1.99 -9.06
N ILE A 93 -22.28 1.42 -10.16
CA ILE A 93 -21.55 1.33 -11.42
C ILE A 93 -22.35 2.05 -12.51
N ILE A 94 -21.67 2.87 -13.30
CA ILE A 94 -22.17 3.38 -14.58
C ILE A 94 -21.47 2.57 -15.68
N PRO A 95 -22.20 1.77 -16.48
CA PRO A 95 -21.59 0.88 -17.47
C PRO A 95 -20.95 1.65 -18.63
N ASP A 96 -20.18 0.94 -19.45
CA ASP A 96 -19.81 1.39 -20.79
C ASP A 96 -21.05 1.63 -21.67
N ASP A 97 -21.00 2.61 -22.58
CA ASP A 97 -22.13 2.89 -23.47
C ASP A 97 -22.21 1.94 -24.68
N HIS A 98 -21.16 1.13 -24.90
CA HIS A 98 -21.00 0.18 -26.00
C HIS A 98 -21.10 0.80 -27.41
N LEU A 99 -20.88 2.11 -27.55
CA LEU A 99 -20.86 2.77 -28.84
C LEU A 99 -19.55 2.56 -29.59
N ALA A 100 -19.59 2.78 -30.90
CA ALA A 100 -18.43 2.61 -31.75
C ALA A 100 -17.31 3.61 -31.40
N ARG A 101 -16.06 3.16 -31.60
CA ARG A 101 -14.87 4.00 -31.41
C ARG A 101 -15.00 5.34 -32.17
N GLY A 102 -14.75 6.44 -31.46
CA GLY A 102 -14.81 7.80 -31.99
C GLY A 102 -16.17 8.47 -31.88
N VAL A 103 -17.23 7.76 -31.48
CA VAL A 103 -18.55 8.34 -31.21
C VAL A 103 -18.62 8.76 -29.75
N LYS A 104 -18.80 10.05 -29.46
CA LYS A 104 -18.97 10.52 -28.08
C LYS A 104 -20.28 9.95 -27.50
N GLY A 105 -20.21 9.38 -26.31
CA GLY A 105 -21.33 8.77 -25.62
C GLY A 105 -22.40 9.73 -25.11
N PRO A 106 -23.61 9.24 -24.81
CA PRO A 106 -24.57 10.00 -24.02
C PRO A 106 -24.06 10.17 -22.58
N THR A 107 -24.57 11.18 -21.89
CA THR A 107 -24.33 11.35 -20.46
C THR A 107 -25.19 10.37 -19.68
N GLN A 108 -24.56 9.55 -18.84
CA GLN A 108 -25.19 8.61 -17.92
C GLN A 108 -25.07 9.14 -16.48
N ARG A 109 -26.04 8.85 -15.60
CA ARG A 109 -26.08 9.39 -14.23
C ARG A 109 -26.54 8.37 -13.18
N ILE A 110 -26.00 8.51 -11.98
CA ILE A 110 -26.43 7.81 -10.75
C ILE A 110 -26.57 8.82 -9.61
N ARG A 111 -27.36 8.48 -8.59
CA ARG A 111 -27.55 9.30 -7.38
C ARG A 111 -27.25 8.47 -6.15
N PHE A 112 -26.49 9.06 -5.22
CA PHE A 112 -26.36 8.60 -3.85
C PHE A 112 -27.21 9.49 -2.94
N SER A 113 -27.90 8.90 -1.97
CA SER A 113 -28.49 9.61 -0.83
C SER A 113 -28.17 8.83 0.45
N THR A 114 -27.78 9.55 1.50
CA THR A 114 -27.56 8.98 2.83
C THR A 114 -27.85 9.99 3.92
N LYS A 115 -28.19 9.50 5.12
CA LYS A 115 -28.37 10.34 6.31
C LYS A 115 -27.04 10.50 7.05
N VAL A 116 -26.58 11.73 7.16
CA VAL A 116 -25.42 12.13 7.97
C VAL A 116 -25.88 12.31 9.41
N LEU A 117 -25.39 11.47 10.32
CA LEU A 117 -25.71 11.54 11.74
C LEU A 117 -24.79 12.50 12.49
N HIS A 118 -23.52 12.53 12.10
CA HIS A 118 -22.50 13.37 12.70
C HIS A 118 -21.67 14.02 11.59
N LYS A 119 -21.25 15.26 11.82
CA LYS A 119 -20.31 15.94 10.93
C LYS A 119 -19.08 15.07 10.71
N GLY A 120 -18.61 15.01 9.47
CA GLY A 120 -17.41 14.26 9.12
C GLY A 120 -17.08 14.29 7.64
N ILE A 121 -15.90 13.75 7.31
CA ILE A 121 -15.38 13.72 5.94
C ILE A 121 -15.83 12.44 5.23
N TYR A 122 -16.90 12.53 4.45
CA TYR A 122 -17.26 11.48 3.49
C TYR A 122 -16.29 11.52 2.31
N ALA A 123 -16.10 10.38 1.64
CA ALA A 123 -15.28 10.32 0.43
C ALA A 123 -16.00 9.54 -0.68
N LEU A 124 -16.02 10.10 -1.88
CA LEU A 124 -16.48 9.45 -3.10
C LEU A 124 -15.25 9.05 -3.91
N ASN A 125 -15.00 7.75 -4.04
CA ASN A 125 -13.89 7.20 -4.83
C ASN A 125 -14.39 6.75 -6.21
N ILE A 126 -13.70 7.18 -7.27
CA ILE A 126 -14.00 6.91 -8.67
C ILE A 126 -12.88 6.06 -9.27
N THR A 127 -13.26 4.88 -9.75
CA THR A 127 -12.38 3.96 -10.49
C THR A 127 -13.04 3.56 -11.81
N VAL A 128 -12.25 3.10 -12.78
CA VAL A 128 -12.76 2.77 -14.13
C VAL A 128 -12.08 1.51 -14.64
N SER A 129 -12.85 0.60 -15.23
CA SER A 129 -12.29 -0.56 -15.94
C SER A 129 -11.49 -0.13 -17.17
N ASN A 130 -10.36 -0.79 -17.41
CA ASN A 130 -9.43 -0.61 -18.53
C ASN A 130 -8.86 0.81 -18.73
N ASP A 131 -9.16 1.76 -17.84
CA ASP A 131 -8.76 3.16 -17.92
C ASP A 131 -8.37 3.72 -16.56
N ARG A 132 -7.34 3.10 -15.96
CA ARG A 132 -6.75 3.57 -14.68
C ARG A 132 -6.29 5.04 -14.69
N TYR A 133 -6.27 5.72 -15.83
CA TYR A 133 -5.89 7.12 -15.96
C TYR A 133 -7.06 8.06 -16.27
N GLY A 134 -8.27 7.55 -16.49
CA GLY A 134 -9.47 8.34 -16.81
C GLY A 134 -9.31 9.20 -18.06
N THR A 135 -8.72 8.63 -19.12
CA THR A 135 -8.44 9.31 -20.38
C THR A 135 -9.48 9.02 -21.47
N ALA A 136 -10.29 7.97 -21.31
CA ALA A 136 -11.29 7.50 -22.25
C ALA A 136 -12.72 7.90 -21.87
N MET A 137 -12.92 8.52 -20.70
CA MET A 137 -14.21 9.05 -20.25
C MET A 137 -14.06 10.47 -19.66
N ARG A 138 -15.20 11.11 -19.43
CA ARG A 138 -15.35 12.26 -18.52
C ARG A 138 -16.32 11.90 -17.42
N TRP A 139 -16.07 12.39 -16.22
CA TRP A 139 -17.01 12.25 -15.11
C TRP A 139 -17.25 13.59 -14.42
N GLY A 140 -18.37 13.71 -13.73
CA GLY A 140 -18.75 14.91 -13.02
C GLY A 140 -19.55 14.57 -11.79
N PHE A 141 -19.70 15.53 -10.89
CA PHE A 141 -20.60 15.36 -9.76
C PHE A 141 -21.29 16.67 -9.39
N ARG A 142 -22.40 16.55 -8.67
CA ARG A 142 -23.07 17.62 -7.95
C ARG A 142 -23.48 17.11 -6.58
N THR A 143 -23.48 17.98 -5.58
CA THR A 143 -23.85 17.62 -4.22
C THR A 143 -24.48 18.81 -3.50
N ASN A 144 -25.34 18.53 -2.51
CA ASN A 144 -25.80 19.52 -1.55
C ASN A 144 -24.79 19.80 -0.41
N CYS A 145 -23.66 19.10 -0.37
CA CYS A 145 -22.59 19.39 0.57
C CYS A 145 -21.84 20.65 0.15
N ALA A 146 -21.98 21.71 0.94
CA ALA A 146 -21.35 23.00 0.65
C ALA A 146 -19.83 22.88 0.52
N GLN A 147 -19.19 22.14 1.43
CA GLN A 147 -17.73 22.02 1.52
C GLN A 147 -17.22 20.71 0.91
N HIS A 148 -16.47 20.82 -0.19
CA HIS A 148 -15.86 19.69 -0.87
C HIS A 148 -14.52 20.04 -1.54
N VAL A 149 -13.63 19.05 -1.57
CA VAL A 149 -12.32 19.11 -2.22
C VAL A 149 -12.19 17.93 -3.17
N ILE A 150 -11.67 18.19 -4.38
CA ILE A 150 -11.49 17.22 -5.45
C ILE A 150 -10.02 16.80 -5.51
N GLU A 151 -9.79 15.51 -5.75
CA GLU A 151 -8.48 14.95 -6.10
C GLU A 151 -8.65 14.07 -7.33
N THR A 152 -8.16 14.51 -8.49
CA THR A 152 -8.23 13.76 -9.77
C THR A 152 -6.96 12.96 -10.07
N SER A 153 -6.24 12.54 -9.03
CA SER A 153 -4.99 11.78 -9.15
C SER A 153 -5.23 10.42 -9.79
N ARG A 154 -4.43 10.11 -10.82
CA ARG A 154 -4.58 8.96 -11.70
C ARG A 154 -3.90 7.71 -11.14
N GLY A 155 -4.01 6.62 -11.90
CA GLY A 155 -3.28 5.40 -11.68
C GLY A 155 -1.76 5.58 -11.79
N HIS A 156 -1.01 4.65 -11.20
CA HIS A 156 0.45 4.59 -11.24
C HIS A 156 1.05 4.58 -12.66
N ARG A 157 2.14 5.33 -12.81
CA ARG A 157 3.02 5.40 -13.98
C ARG A 157 4.46 5.14 -13.56
N ASP A 158 5.25 4.56 -14.45
CA ASP A 158 6.71 4.42 -14.26
C ASP A 158 7.44 5.73 -14.60
N SER A 159 7.00 6.84 -14.00
CA SER A 159 7.51 8.20 -14.23
C SER A 159 7.44 9.04 -12.95
N ALA A 160 7.99 10.26 -12.98
CA ALA A 160 7.71 11.23 -11.92
C ALA A 160 6.18 11.39 -11.76
N HIS A 161 5.75 11.53 -10.51
CA HIS A 161 4.34 11.65 -10.19
C HIS A 161 3.88 13.09 -10.50
N GLU A 162 2.97 13.20 -11.46
CA GLU A 162 2.33 14.44 -11.88
C GLU A 162 0.85 14.15 -12.14
N GLU A 163 -0.02 15.03 -11.69
CA GLU A 163 -1.47 14.82 -11.74
C GLU A 163 -2.20 16.05 -12.24
N PRO A 164 -2.19 16.31 -13.57
CA PRO A 164 -2.88 17.48 -14.11
C PRO A 164 -4.37 17.45 -13.82
N ILE A 165 -4.93 18.65 -13.59
CA ILE A 165 -6.37 18.87 -13.55
C ILE A 165 -6.85 18.94 -15.00
N VAL A 166 -7.85 18.14 -15.36
CA VAL A 166 -8.41 18.13 -16.71
C VAL A 166 -9.89 18.46 -16.62
N VAL A 167 -10.30 19.57 -17.25
CA VAL A 167 -11.68 20.04 -17.32
C VAL A 167 -12.12 20.15 -18.78
N ASP A 168 -13.38 19.84 -19.07
CA ASP A 168 -13.89 19.66 -20.44
C ASP A 168 -15.36 20.12 -20.60
N SER A 169 -15.58 21.39 -20.30
CA SER A 169 -16.89 22.05 -20.33
C SER A 169 -16.80 23.42 -21.03
N PRO A 170 -16.42 23.47 -22.32
CA PRO A 170 -16.09 24.71 -23.02
C PRO A 170 -17.26 25.71 -23.16
N GLU A 171 -18.51 25.23 -23.01
CA GLU A 171 -19.72 26.05 -23.11
C GLU A 171 -20.00 26.89 -21.84
N HIS A 172 -19.20 26.72 -20.79
CA HIS A 172 -19.34 27.42 -19.52
C HIS A 172 -18.03 28.09 -19.12
N ALA A 173 -18.12 29.23 -18.42
CA ALA A 173 -17.00 29.73 -17.64
C ALA A 173 -16.85 28.90 -16.35
N GLY A 174 -15.64 28.85 -15.80
CA GLY A 174 -15.38 28.07 -14.59
C GLY A 174 -14.09 28.46 -13.89
N ASP A 175 -13.95 28.00 -12.66
CA ASP A 175 -12.85 28.32 -11.77
C ASP A 175 -12.14 27.06 -11.30
N LEU A 176 -10.82 27.16 -11.12
CA LEU A 176 -10.00 26.19 -10.41
C LEU A 176 -9.45 26.87 -9.16
N CYS A 177 -10.00 26.51 -8.00
CA CYS A 177 -9.54 27.03 -6.72
C CYS A 177 -8.52 26.08 -6.10
N PHE A 178 -7.33 26.58 -5.74
CA PHE A 178 -6.20 25.79 -5.25
C PHE A 178 -5.37 26.58 -4.23
N LEU A 179 -4.59 25.88 -3.39
CA LEU A 179 -3.68 26.52 -2.45
C LEU A 179 -2.29 26.69 -3.09
N PRO A 180 -1.84 27.93 -3.40
CA PRO A 180 -0.50 28.14 -3.95
C PRO A 180 0.58 27.88 -2.90
N ARG A 181 1.75 27.40 -3.33
CA ARG A 181 2.90 27.28 -2.43
C ARG A 181 3.54 28.64 -2.11
N PRO A 182 4.20 28.81 -0.94
CA PRO A 182 4.91 30.06 -0.61
C PRO A 182 6.10 30.36 -1.52
N SER A 183 6.77 29.32 -2.03
CA SER A 183 7.87 29.48 -3.00
C SER A 183 7.36 29.92 -4.38
N ALA A 184 8.27 30.32 -5.27
CA ALA A 184 7.90 30.63 -6.65
C ALA A 184 7.25 29.40 -7.30
N PHE A 185 6.22 29.61 -8.12
CA PHE A 185 5.50 28.51 -8.77
C PHE A 185 5.08 28.90 -10.18
N GLY A 186 5.00 27.89 -11.06
CA GLY A 186 4.45 28.01 -12.40
C GLY A 186 3.03 27.47 -12.48
N VAL A 187 2.26 28.06 -13.40
CA VAL A 187 0.99 27.53 -13.88
C VAL A 187 1.12 27.34 -15.39
N GLU A 188 0.76 26.16 -15.87
CA GLU A 188 0.81 25.79 -17.28
C GLU A 188 -0.54 25.20 -17.69
N LEU A 189 -1.15 25.76 -18.72
CA LEU A 189 -2.39 25.30 -19.30
C LEU A 189 -2.15 24.89 -20.75
N THR A 190 -2.71 23.75 -21.12
CA THR A 190 -2.72 23.24 -22.49
C THR A 190 -4.15 22.80 -22.86
N ASP A 191 -4.36 22.40 -24.12
CA ASP A 191 -5.66 22.00 -24.66
C ASP A 191 -6.76 23.07 -24.58
N LEU A 192 -6.37 24.35 -24.57
CA LEU A 192 -7.31 25.47 -24.48
C LEU A 192 -8.18 25.61 -25.75
N PRO A 193 -9.43 26.12 -25.64
CA PRO A 193 -10.28 26.42 -26.79
C PRO A 193 -9.68 27.50 -27.69
N ALA A 194 -9.94 27.42 -29.00
CA ALA A 194 -9.48 28.43 -29.96
C ALA A 194 -10.15 29.80 -29.76
N SER A 195 -11.25 29.88 -29.03
CA SER A 195 -11.92 31.12 -28.65
C SER A 195 -11.22 31.86 -27.51
N LEU A 196 -10.48 31.15 -26.66
CA LEU A 196 -9.86 31.72 -25.46
C LEU A 196 -8.60 32.53 -25.85
N ARG A 197 -8.44 33.71 -25.24
CA ARG A 197 -7.33 34.63 -25.52
C ARG A 197 -6.44 34.88 -24.31
N GLN A 198 -7.01 34.71 -23.12
CA GLN A 198 -6.31 34.90 -21.86
C GLN A 198 -6.99 34.08 -20.76
N VAL A 199 -6.27 33.85 -19.66
CA VAL A 199 -6.81 33.32 -18.40
C VAL A 199 -6.44 34.25 -17.26
N SER A 200 -7.29 34.32 -16.24
CA SER A 200 -7.09 35.25 -15.12
C SER A 200 -6.82 34.50 -13.82
N VAL A 201 -5.85 34.96 -13.05
CA VAL A 201 -5.53 34.42 -11.72
C VAL A 201 -5.84 35.47 -10.67
N PHE A 202 -6.63 35.09 -9.68
CA PHE A 202 -7.03 35.93 -8.55
C PHE A 202 -6.49 35.34 -7.25
N ASP A 203 -6.14 36.22 -6.31
CA ASP A 203 -5.69 35.80 -4.99
C ASP A 203 -6.86 35.39 -4.08
N ALA A 204 -6.59 35.25 -2.78
CA ALA A 204 -7.58 34.86 -1.78
C ALA A 204 -8.63 35.95 -1.50
N ASP A 205 -8.39 37.20 -1.89
CA ASP A 205 -9.23 38.37 -1.67
C ASP A 205 -9.93 38.84 -2.96
N ASP A 206 -9.93 38.01 -4.00
CA ASP A 206 -10.43 38.30 -5.35
C ASP A 206 -9.75 39.47 -6.05
N ALA A 207 -8.55 39.86 -5.62
CA ALA A 207 -7.74 40.79 -6.39
C ALA A 207 -7.12 40.04 -7.59
N LEU A 208 -7.21 40.64 -8.77
CA LEU A 208 -6.56 40.13 -9.97
C LEU A 208 -5.03 40.19 -9.78
N VAL A 209 -4.39 39.04 -9.79
CA VAL A 209 -2.93 38.90 -9.65
C VAL A 209 -2.26 39.00 -11.01
N GLU A 210 -2.77 38.26 -12.00
CA GLU A 210 -2.17 38.17 -13.33
C GLU A 210 -3.22 37.80 -14.38
N THR A 211 -3.05 38.32 -15.60
CA THR A 211 -3.77 37.85 -16.80
C THR A 211 -2.75 37.21 -17.75
N ILE A 212 -2.86 35.90 -17.93
CA ILE A 212 -1.90 35.11 -18.71
C ILE A 212 -2.42 35.01 -20.16
N PRO A 213 -1.69 35.50 -21.17
CA PRO A 213 -2.10 35.40 -22.56
C PRO A 213 -2.05 33.95 -23.07
N VAL A 214 -2.99 33.60 -23.94
CA VAL A 214 -3.01 32.32 -24.68
C VAL A 214 -2.24 32.48 -25.98
N ASP A 215 -1.28 31.59 -26.22
CA ASP A 215 -0.44 31.63 -27.41
C ASP A 215 -1.07 30.95 -28.63
N SER A 216 -0.35 30.98 -29.76
CA SER A 216 -0.79 30.33 -31.01
C SER A 216 -0.88 28.81 -30.93
N GLN A 217 -0.26 28.17 -29.93
CA GLN A 217 -0.32 26.73 -29.69
C GLN A 217 -1.47 26.34 -28.76
N ARG A 218 -2.31 27.31 -28.36
CA ARG A 218 -3.42 27.15 -27.39
C ARG A 218 -2.89 26.75 -26.01
N GLN A 219 -1.81 27.39 -25.61
CA GLN A 219 -1.17 27.23 -24.30
C GLN A 219 -1.12 28.56 -23.56
N ALA A 220 -1.10 28.50 -22.24
CA ALA A 220 -0.88 29.66 -21.38
C ALA A 220 0.08 29.29 -20.25
N VAL A 221 1.11 30.11 -20.02
CA VAL A 221 2.15 29.86 -19.02
C VAL A 221 2.34 31.11 -18.14
N GLY A 222 2.04 30.96 -16.85
CA GLY A 222 2.24 31.99 -15.84
C GLY A 222 3.34 31.61 -14.85
N LYS A 223 4.09 32.60 -14.35
CA LYS A 223 5.09 32.42 -13.30
C LYS A 223 4.84 33.41 -12.19
N PHE A 224 4.77 32.92 -10.96
CA PHE A 224 4.49 33.72 -9.78
C PHE A 224 5.72 33.72 -8.88
N PRO A 225 6.19 34.89 -8.41
CA PRO A 225 7.37 34.98 -7.55
C PRO A 225 7.13 34.29 -6.20
N ALA A 226 8.18 34.07 -5.41
CA ALA A 226 7.99 33.61 -4.03
C ALA A 226 7.32 34.70 -3.20
N ASP A 227 6.39 34.31 -2.34
CA ASP A 227 5.69 35.19 -1.43
C ASP A 227 5.30 34.43 -0.16
N SER A 228 5.97 34.76 0.95
CA SER A 228 5.72 34.16 2.27
C SER A 228 4.42 34.64 2.92
N SER A 229 3.77 35.67 2.37
CA SER A 229 2.48 36.16 2.87
C SER A 229 1.28 35.37 2.35
N ARG A 230 1.49 34.43 1.40
CA ARG A 230 0.46 33.49 0.95
C ARG A 230 -0.05 32.69 2.14
N GLY A 231 -1.33 32.90 2.46
CA GLY A 231 -2.02 32.23 3.56
C GLY A 231 -2.54 30.84 3.19
N ASP A 232 -3.54 30.38 3.95
CA ASP A 232 -4.19 29.07 3.84
C ASP A 232 -5.51 29.10 3.03
N ARG A 233 -5.84 30.24 2.44
CA ARG A 233 -7.02 30.44 1.58
C ARG A 233 -6.66 30.23 0.11
N PRO A 234 -7.53 29.58 -0.68
CA PRO A 234 -7.21 29.22 -2.05
C PRO A 234 -7.27 30.43 -3.00
N TRP A 235 -6.34 30.45 -3.95
CA TRP A 235 -6.37 31.30 -5.14
C TRP A 235 -7.31 30.71 -6.18
N ARG A 236 -7.72 31.53 -7.16
CA ARG A 236 -8.68 31.16 -8.19
C ARG A 236 -8.09 31.40 -9.59
N LEU A 237 -7.97 30.34 -10.38
CA LEU A 237 -7.68 30.40 -11.81
C LEU A 237 -9.00 30.34 -12.59
N HIS A 238 -9.33 31.43 -13.27
CA HIS A 238 -10.57 31.60 -14.02
C HIS A 238 -10.39 31.35 -15.52
N LEU A 239 -11.33 30.61 -16.10
CA LEU A 239 -11.42 30.36 -17.54
C LEU A 239 -12.81 30.78 -18.05
N ASP A 240 -12.84 31.68 -19.05
CA ASP A 240 -14.09 32.08 -19.72
C ASP A 240 -14.73 30.92 -20.50
N ALA A 241 -13.93 29.93 -20.88
CA ALA A 241 -14.35 28.65 -21.44
C ALA A 241 -13.64 27.52 -20.70
N TYR A 242 -14.39 26.71 -19.95
CA TYR A 242 -13.88 25.80 -18.93
C TYR A 242 -13.39 24.47 -19.51
N GLN A 243 -12.35 24.58 -20.35
CA GLN A 243 -11.66 23.45 -20.97
C GLN A 243 -10.15 23.68 -20.90
N ALA A 244 -9.43 22.78 -20.24
CA ALA A 244 -7.97 22.84 -20.12
C ALA A 244 -7.39 21.53 -19.54
N THR A 245 -6.12 21.28 -19.85
CA THR A 245 -5.23 20.45 -19.05
C THR A 245 -4.29 21.38 -18.26
N VAL A 246 -4.38 21.38 -16.93
CA VAL A 246 -3.73 22.37 -16.05
C VAL A 246 -2.70 21.70 -15.15
N HIS A 247 -1.49 22.25 -15.16
CA HIS A 247 -0.43 21.97 -14.20
C HIS A 247 -0.11 23.19 -13.34
N ILE A 248 0.05 22.98 -12.04
CA ILE A 248 0.37 24.00 -11.04
C ILE A 248 1.46 23.42 -10.12
N ASP A 249 2.60 24.12 -10.02
CA ASP A 249 3.67 23.66 -9.13
C ASP A 249 3.25 23.78 -7.65
N GLY A 250 3.53 22.75 -6.86
CA GLY A 250 3.04 22.58 -5.49
C GLY A 250 1.66 21.92 -5.38
N VAL A 251 0.88 21.83 -6.47
CA VAL A 251 -0.47 21.25 -6.47
C VAL A 251 -0.59 20.03 -7.37
N THR A 252 -0.08 20.06 -8.60
CA THR A 252 -0.14 18.91 -9.54
C THR A 252 1.25 18.41 -9.95
N ARG A 253 2.30 19.17 -9.62
CA ARG A 253 3.72 18.85 -9.79
C ARG A 253 4.41 19.26 -8.50
N TRP A 254 5.22 18.40 -7.88
CA TRP A 254 5.75 18.67 -6.56
C TRP A 254 7.27 18.52 -6.47
N ASP A 255 7.87 19.46 -5.75
CA ASP A 255 9.24 19.38 -5.27
C ASP A 255 9.30 18.61 -3.96
N ARG A 256 10.52 18.14 -3.61
CA ARG A 256 10.74 17.36 -2.39
C ARG A 256 10.36 18.12 -1.10
N GLY A 257 10.43 19.44 -1.13
CA GLY A 257 10.16 20.32 0.02
C GLY A 257 8.74 20.87 0.10
N ASP A 258 7.84 20.52 -0.84
CA ASP A 258 6.47 21.02 -0.79
C ASP A 258 5.70 20.47 0.43
N GLU A 259 4.99 21.37 1.12
CA GLU A 259 4.28 21.13 2.39
C GLU A 259 3.26 19.98 2.31
N TYR A 260 2.53 19.92 1.18
CA TYR A 260 1.47 18.95 0.89
C TYR A 260 1.79 18.12 -0.36
N ARG A 261 3.02 17.61 -0.44
CA ARG A 261 3.48 16.79 -1.57
C ARG A 261 2.52 15.63 -1.88
N ASN A 262 2.23 15.44 -3.17
CA ASN A 262 1.30 14.45 -3.73
C ASN A 262 -0.17 14.60 -3.27
N GLN A 263 -0.57 15.81 -2.87
CA GLN A 263 -1.97 16.15 -2.57
C GLN A 263 -2.47 17.11 -3.65
N GLY A 264 -3.13 16.54 -4.66
CA GLY A 264 -3.67 17.26 -5.83
C GLY A 264 -5.03 17.91 -5.57
N TYR A 265 -5.12 18.70 -4.51
CA TYR A 265 -6.39 19.24 -4.02
C TYR A 265 -6.79 20.54 -4.70
N TRP A 266 -8.02 20.57 -5.19
CA TRP A 266 -8.64 21.74 -5.81
C TRP A 266 -10.17 21.68 -5.68
N THR A 267 -10.87 22.75 -6.02
CA THR A 267 -12.34 22.79 -6.05
C THR A 267 -12.84 23.79 -7.10
N PRO A 268 -14.03 23.62 -7.70
CA PRO A 268 -14.57 24.58 -8.66
C PRO A 268 -15.06 25.89 -8.04
N ARG A 269 -15.18 25.98 -6.71
CA ARG A 269 -15.67 27.19 -6.03
C ARG A 269 -14.91 27.46 -4.73
N ARG A 270 -14.50 28.70 -4.48
CA ARG A 270 -13.72 29.06 -3.28
C ARG A 270 -14.46 28.73 -1.98
N ASP A 271 -15.77 28.97 -1.93
CA ASP A 271 -16.63 28.71 -0.76
C ASP A 271 -16.81 27.22 -0.45
N ALA A 272 -16.49 26.33 -1.39
CA ALA A 272 -16.49 24.89 -1.16
C ALA A 272 -15.20 24.39 -0.50
N TRP A 273 -14.15 25.20 -0.44
CA TRP A 273 -12.88 24.78 0.16
C TRP A 273 -13.02 24.53 1.66
N PHE A 274 -12.36 23.48 2.15
CA PHE A 274 -12.16 23.24 3.57
C PHE A 274 -10.73 22.69 3.80
N PRO A 275 -10.14 22.88 4.99
CA PRO A 275 -8.72 22.61 5.24
C PRO A 275 -8.42 21.11 5.40
N LEU A 276 -8.64 20.30 4.36
CA LEU A 276 -8.40 18.86 4.37
C LEU A 276 -6.91 18.54 4.57
N ALA A 277 -6.01 19.20 3.85
CA ALA A 277 -4.58 18.91 3.87
C ALA A 277 -3.92 18.94 5.28
N PRO A 278 -4.10 19.99 6.10
CA PRO A 278 -3.54 20.03 7.45
C PRO A 278 -4.17 19.03 8.44
N PHE A 279 -5.43 18.63 8.21
CA PHE A 279 -6.19 17.73 9.08
C PHE A 279 -6.43 16.34 8.48
N ARG A 280 -5.70 16.03 7.42
CA ARG A 280 -5.81 14.73 6.77
C ARG A 280 -5.46 13.63 7.76
N TRP A 281 -6.17 12.50 7.71
CA TRP A 281 -5.95 11.38 8.65
C TRP A 281 -6.02 11.81 10.13
N LEU A 282 -6.86 12.79 10.49
CA LEU A 282 -6.91 13.36 11.84
C LEU A 282 -6.98 12.30 12.96
N VAL A 283 -7.68 11.20 12.71
CA VAL A 283 -7.77 10.03 13.58
C VAL A 283 -7.63 8.74 12.76
N THR A 284 -6.80 7.80 13.22
CA THR A 284 -6.55 6.50 12.57
C THR A 284 -6.38 5.37 13.60
N PRO A 285 -6.62 4.09 13.26
CA PRO A 285 -7.26 3.64 12.02
C PRO A 285 -8.69 4.20 11.92
N TYR A 286 -9.20 4.37 10.69
CA TYR A 286 -10.55 4.91 10.50
C TYR A 286 -11.63 3.98 11.07
N GLN A 287 -11.42 2.67 10.96
CA GLN A 287 -12.34 1.66 11.45
C GLN A 287 -11.59 0.54 12.15
N GLN A 288 -12.09 0.09 13.30
CA GLN A 288 -11.57 -1.06 14.00
C GLN A 288 -12.70 -1.95 14.49
N THR A 289 -12.58 -3.25 14.22
CA THR A 289 -13.41 -4.31 14.82
C THR A 289 -12.54 -5.14 15.77
N VAL A 290 -13.01 -5.31 17.01
CA VAL A 290 -12.37 -6.12 18.06
C VAL A 290 -13.35 -7.17 18.55
N TYR A 291 -12.87 -8.39 18.74
CA TYR A 291 -13.62 -9.48 19.38
C TYR A 291 -13.14 -9.61 20.82
N HIS A 292 -14.03 -9.48 21.80
CA HIS A 292 -13.65 -9.39 23.22
C HIS A 292 -14.68 -10.08 24.12
N ASN A 293 -14.22 -10.99 24.98
CA ASN A 293 -15.04 -11.76 25.92
C ASN A 293 -14.42 -11.84 27.34
N ALA A 294 -13.41 -11.02 27.63
CA ALA A 294 -12.71 -11.09 28.92
C ALA A 294 -13.41 -10.25 30.00
N GLU A 295 -13.31 -10.66 31.26
CA GLU A 295 -13.80 -9.86 32.40
C GLU A 295 -13.09 -8.50 32.52
N GLN A 296 -11.84 -8.44 32.06
CA GLN A 296 -11.06 -7.20 32.01
C GLN A 296 -11.53 -6.30 30.87
N HIS A 297 -11.40 -4.99 31.06
CA HIS A 297 -11.70 -4.03 30.00
C HIS A 297 -10.75 -4.23 28.81
N GLY A 298 -11.35 -4.31 27.61
CA GLY A 298 -10.63 -4.23 26.35
C GLY A 298 -10.10 -2.82 26.12
N LYS A 299 -9.04 -2.71 25.31
CA LYS A 299 -8.41 -1.45 24.94
C LYS A 299 -8.15 -1.41 23.45
N GLN A 300 -8.51 -0.31 22.81
CA GLN A 300 -8.14 -0.02 21.43
C GLN A 300 -7.39 1.30 21.35
N THR A 301 -6.20 1.28 20.76
CA THR A 301 -5.41 2.49 20.50
C THR A 301 -5.77 3.09 19.15
N PHE A 302 -5.99 4.39 19.14
CA PHE A 302 -6.08 5.25 17.97
C PHE A 302 -4.92 6.23 18.00
N ARG A 303 -4.56 6.75 16.82
CA ARG A 303 -3.54 7.76 16.64
C ARG A 303 -4.19 9.03 16.12
N ILE A 304 -3.95 10.13 16.83
CA ILE A 304 -4.38 11.47 16.46
C ILE A 304 -3.21 12.18 15.80
N HIS A 305 -3.45 12.80 14.64
CA HIS A 305 -2.39 13.38 13.80
C HIS A 305 -2.54 14.89 13.68
N ASN A 306 -1.40 15.58 13.67
CA ASN A 306 -1.29 16.96 13.22
C ASN A 306 -0.43 16.98 11.96
N ASN A 307 -1.06 17.18 10.80
CA ASN A 307 -0.37 17.29 9.52
C ASN A 307 -0.16 18.75 9.08
N SER A 308 -0.46 19.73 9.94
CA SER A 308 -0.22 21.14 9.66
C SER A 308 1.22 21.54 10.02
N PRO A 309 1.71 22.67 9.47
CA PRO A 309 2.99 23.26 9.87
C PRO A 309 2.93 23.96 11.23
N GLU A 310 1.75 24.05 11.84
CA GLU A 310 1.51 24.76 13.10
C GLU A 310 1.15 23.78 14.22
N PRO A 311 1.44 24.10 15.50
CA PRO A 311 0.93 23.32 16.62
C PRO A 311 -0.61 23.26 16.61
N GLN A 312 -1.19 22.11 16.96
CA GLN A 312 -2.65 21.93 17.02
C GLN A 312 -3.07 21.37 18.37
N THR A 313 -4.22 21.83 18.87
CA THR A 313 -4.94 21.15 19.95
C THR A 313 -6.16 20.47 19.34
N ILE A 314 -6.26 19.14 19.49
CA ILE A 314 -7.37 18.34 18.95
C ILE A 314 -8.24 17.89 20.11
N LEU A 315 -9.51 18.27 20.09
CA LEU A 315 -10.54 17.86 21.03
C LEU A 315 -11.10 16.49 20.63
N LEU A 316 -11.39 15.66 21.63
CA LEU A 316 -11.75 14.25 21.49
C LEU A 316 -13.03 13.94 22.27
N GLU A 317 -13.94 13.22 21.62
CA GLU A 317 -15.23 12.85 22.22
C GLU A 317 -15.70 11.49 21.72
N LEU A 318 -16.37 10.74 22.59
CA LEU A 318 -17.05 9.51 22.22
C LEU A 318 -18.50 9.79 21.84
N LEU A 319 -18.88 9.42 20.61
CA LEU A 319 -20.26 9.49 20.13
C LEU A 319 -20.83 8.08 20.02
N PHE A 320 -22.08 7.92 20.47
CA PHE A 320 -22.76 6.63 20.49
C PHE A 320 -23.88 6.64 19.45
N PRO A 321 -23.82 5.79 18.39
CA PRO A 321 -24.83 5.77 17.34
C PRO A 321 -26.21 5.32 17.83
N GLU A 322 -26.24 4.52 18.90
CA GLU A 322 -27.45 3.96 19.49
C GLU A 322 -27.62 4.51 20.91
N ARG A 323 -27.36 3.67 21.92
CA ARG A 323 -27.39 4.04 23.34
C ARG A 323 -25.96 4.18 23.88
N PRO A 324 -25.69 5.16 24.76
CA PRO A 324 -24.43 5.22 25.49
C PRO A 324 -24.14 3.93 26.26
N TRP A 325 -22.88 3.54 26.30
CA TRP A 325 -22.36 2.41 27.06
C TRP A 325 -21.00 2.77 27.66
N SER A 326 -20.47 1.96 28.58
CA SER A 326 -19.35 2.33 29.47
C SER A 326 -17.96 2.43 28.80
N ALA A 327 -17.89 2.73 27.50
CA ALA A 327 -16.65 3.05 26.81
C ALA A 327 -16.12 4.42 27.26
N THR A 328 -14.80 4.55 27.41
CA THR A 328 -14.12 5.77 27.86
C THR A 328 -12.88 6.05 27.01
N VAL A 329 -12.52 7.31 26.85
CA VAL A 329 -11.33 7.74 26.12
C VAL A 329 -10.27 8.22 27.11
N SER A 330 -8.99 7.91 26.85
CA SER A 330 -7.91 8.23 27.80
C SER A 330 -7.64 9.73 27.95
N HIS A 331 -8.00 10.53 26.94
CA HIS A 331 -7.85 11.98 26.93
C HIS A 331 -9.04 12.60 26.20
N ASP A 332 -9.52 13.74 26.67
CA ASP A 332 -10.53 14.58 26.02
C ASP A 332 -9.90 15.58 25.03
N HIS A 333 -8.58 15.75 25.06
CA HIS A 333 -7.83 16.51 24.07
C HIS A 333 -6.36 16.08 24.00
N VAL A 334 -5.70 16.41 22.88
CA VAL A 334 -4.24 16.26 22.72
C VAL A 334 -3.65 17.52 22.11
N ARG A 335 -2.50 17.97 22.62
CA ARG A 335 -1.70 19.06 22.04
C ARG A 335 -0.52 18.49 21.27
N LEU A 336 -0.47 18.76 19.98
CA LEU A 336 0.50 18.21 19.04
C LEU A 336 1.39 19.31 18.47
N LYS A 337 2.69 19.04 18.40
CA LYS A 337 3.63 19.84 17.61
C LYS A 337 3.31 19.73 16.11
N PRO A 338 3.82 20.63 15.25
CA PRO A 338 3.75 20.45 13.80
C PRO A 338 4.21 19.07 13.38
N LYS A 339 3.50 18.45 12.42
CA LYS A 339 3.86 17.14 11.84
C LYS A 339 4.02 16.01 12.88
N ALA A 340 3.34 16.12 14.01
CA ALA A 340 3.41 15.15 15.10
C ALA A 340 2.09 14.40 15.27
N SER A 341 2.11 13.39 16.12
CA SER A 341 0.93 12.57 16.42
C SER A 341 1.01 12.02 17.84
N ALA A 342 -0.12 11.73 18.46
CA ALA A 342 -0.20 11.08 19.77
C ALA A 342 -1.14 9.87 19.73
N GLU A 343 -0.90 8.91 20.62
CA GLU A 343 -1.79 7.77 20.83
C GLU A 343 -2.85 8.11 21.88
N VAL A 344 -4.08 7.67 21.61
CA VAL A 344 -5.23 7.78 22.50
C VAL A 344 -5.88 6.42 22.57
N THR A 345 -6.33 6.01 23.76
CA THR A 345 -6.90 4.70 23.98
C THR A 345 -8.37 4.82 24.32
N VAL A 346 -9.21 4.05 23.62
CA VAL A 346 -10.59 3.79 24.01
C VAL A 346 -10.61 2.51 24.83
N SER A 347 -11.04 2.61 26.09
CA SER A 347 -11.22 1.47 26.99
C SER A 347 -12.70 1.10 27.07
N PHE A 348 -13.03 -0.19 27.02
CA PHE A 348 -14.40 -0.67 26.92
C PHE A 348 -14.61 -1.96 27.72
N PRO A 349 -15.79 -2.18 28.32
CA PRO A 349 -16.11 -3.46 28.96
C PRO A 349 -16.37 -4.54 27.90
N SER A 350 -16.47 -5.80 28.34
CA SER A 350 -17.08 -6.83 27.51
C SER A 350 -18.54 -6.49 27.18
N PRO A 351 -18.99 -6.75 25.94
CA PRO A 351 -20.39 -6.52 25.57
C PRO A 351 -21.31 -7.39 26.44
N SER A 352 -22.33 -6.78 27.03
CA SER A 352 -23.25 -7.42 27.98
C SER A 352 -24.34 -8.27 27.30
N GLU A 353 -24.45 -8.19 25.98
CA GLU A 353 -25.43 -8.89 25.15
C GLU A 353 -24.70 -9.55 23.97
N ASP A 354 -25.31 -10.54 23.32
CA ASP A 354 -24.77 -11.16 22.09
C ASP A 354 -24.72 -10.20 20.87
N ALA A 355 -25.00 -8.92 21.09
CA ALA A 355 -25.00 -7.87 20.08
C ALA A 355 -23.67 -7.10 20.06
N ALA A 356 -23.24 -6.69 18.86
CA ALA A 356 -22.09 -5.82 18.69
C ALA A 356 -22.36 -4.42 19.25
N GLN A 357 -21.39 -3.84 19.96
CA GLN A 357 -21.45 -2.46 20.44
C GLN A 357 -20.53 -1.57 19.61
N ARG A 358 -21.02 -0.40 19.20
CA ARG A 358 -20.24 0.56 18.40
C ARG A 358 -20.11 1.90 19.13
N VAL A 359 -18.96 2.53 18.94
CA VAL A 359 -18.68 3.90 19.39
C VAL A 359 -17.81 4.61 18.35
N TYR A 360 -18.00 5.92 18.21
CA TYR A 360 -17.17 6.77 17.37
C TYR A 360 -16.23 7.60 18.24
N LEU A 361 -14.95 7.67 17.87
CA LEU A 361 -14.01 8.64 18.41
C LEU A 361 -13.98 9.85 17.47
N ARG A 362 -14.67 10.92 17.87
CA ARG A 362 -14.67 12.20 17.16
C ARG A 362 -13.40 12.99 17.49
N ALA A 363 -12.81 13.60 16.46
CA ALA A 363 -11.68 14.51 16.57
C ALA A 363 -12.02 15.86 15.92
N THR A 364 -11.75 16.97 16.64
CA THR A 364 -12.06 18.35 16.22
C THR A 364 -10.89 19.27 16.56
N PRO A 365 -10.23 19.92 15.60
CA PRO A 365 -9.20 20.92 15.88
C PRO A 365 -9.80 22.14 16.60
N ALA A 366 -9.21 22.56 17.73
CA ALA A 366 -9.76 23.64 18.55
C ALA A 366 -9.75 25.02 17.85
N ASN A 367 -8.85 25.22 16.90
CA ASN A 367 -8.72 26.42 16.08
C ASN A 367 -9.54 26.38 14.77
N ALA A 368 -10.16 25.23 14.46
CA ALA A 368 -11.03 25.04 13.30
C ALA A 368 -12.26 24.20 13.70
N PRO A 369 -13.12 24.71 14.61
CA PRO A 369 -14.26 23.97 15.15
C PRO A 369 -15.31 23.60 14.09
N GLU A 370 -15.31 24.27 12.94
CA GLU A 370 -16.09 23.93 11.76
C GLU A 370 -15.67 22.61 11.12
N PHE A 371 -14.43 22.16 11.35
CA PHE A 371 -13.89 20.89 10.88
C PHE A 371 -13.98 19.82 11.98
N SER A 372 -14.60 18.68 11.67
CA SER A 372 -14.47 17.48 12.50
C SER A 372 -14.59 16.22 11.65
N THR A 373 -14.09 15.11 12.17
CA THR A 373 -14.28 13.78 11.61
C THR A 373 -14.24 12.75 12.73
N TYR A 374 -14.48 11.48 12.42
CA TYR A 374 -14.46 10.42 13.42
C TYR A 374 -13.93 9.10 12.87
N ALA A 375 -13.36 8.30 13.76
CA ALA A 375 -13.10 6.87 13.55
C ALA A 375 -14.11 6.04 14.32
N SER A 376 -14.29 4.76 13.98
CA SER A 376 -15.17 3.86 14.72
C SER A 376 -14.46 2.67 15.34
N LEU A 377 -14.96 2.28 16.51
CA LEU A 377 -14.67 1.03 17.17
C LEU A 377 -15.95 0.21 17.25
N THR A 378 -15.90 -1.03 16.76
CA THR A 378 -16.95 -2.03 16.92
C THR A 378 -16.42 -3.17 17.77
N VAL A 379 -17.07 -3.45 18.90
CA VAL A 379 -16.74 -4.54 19.82
C VAL A 379 -17.76 -5.65 19.64
N ARG A 380 -17.31 -6.85 19.34
CA ARG A 380 -18.14 -8.04 19.12
C ARG A 380 -17.88 -9.09 20.20
N PRO A 381 -18.91 -9.79 20.69
CA PRO A 381 -18.72 -11.01 21.47
C PRO A 381 -18.24 -12.16 20.57
N GLY A 382 -17.76 -13.23 21.20
CA GLY A 382 -17.34 -14.47 20.54
C GLY A 382 -15.92 -14.43 19.96
N PRO A 383 -15.47 -15.54 19.36
CA PRO A 383 -14.18 -15.61 18.67
C PRO A 383 -14.22 -14.83 17.35
N SER A 384 -13.06 -14.29 16.96
CA SER A 384 -12.86 -13.63 15.68
C SER A 384 -12.91 -14.64 14.52
N PRO A 385 -13.49 -14.36 13.34
CA PRO A 385 -13.41 -15.27 12.18
C PRO A 385 -11.98 -15.59 11.74
N ALA A 386 -11.02 -14.70 12.00
CA ALA A 386 -9.60 -14.95 11.83
C ALA A 386 -9.08 -16.05 12.77
N SER A 387 -9.88 -16.51 13.74
CA SER A 387 -9.51 -17.53 14.72
C SER A 387 -9.57 -18.98 14.22
N SER A 388 -9.81 -19.18 12.93
CA SER A 388 -9.93 -20.48 12.29
C SER A 388 -9.40 -20.43 10.87
N ALA A 389 -9.22 -21.60 10.26
CA ALA A 389 -8.92 -21.72 8.83
C ALA A 389 -9.93 -20.93 7.99
N LEU A 390 -9.40 -20.19 7.01
CA LEU A 390 -10.20 -19.35 6.13
C LEU A 390 -10.57 -20.12 4.85
N GLN A 391 -11.75 -19.82 4.31
CA GLN A 391 -12.11 -20.29 2.98
C GLN A 391 -11.34 -19.48 1.93
N MET A 392 -10.44 -20.14 1.20
CA MET A 392 -9.67 -19.52 0.13
C MET A 392 -10.43 -19.52 -1.20
N PRO A 393 -10.21 -18.50 -2.06
CA PRO A 393 -9.47 -17.28 -1.76
C PRO A 393 -10.25 -16.31 -0.86
N ILE A 394 -9.53 -15.52 -0.06
CA ILE A 394 -10.11 -14.32 0.51
C ILE A 394 -10.17 -13.21 -0.56
N THR A 395 -11.32 -12.56 -0.70
CA THR A 395 -11.49 -11.43 -1.61
C THR A 395 -11.46 -10.13 -0.81
N LEU A 396 -10.46 -9.29 -1.06
CA LEU A 396 -10.36 -7.99 -0.40
C LEU A 396 -11.49 -7.08 -0.90
N LYS A 397 -12.03 -6.26 -0.01
CA LYS A 397 -13.07 -5.28 -0.33
C LYS A 397 -12.54 -3.87 -0.16
N PRO A 398 -12.96 -2.89 -1.00
CA PRO A 398 -12.57 -1.50 -0.83
C PRO A 398 -12.88 -1.01 0.58
N TYR A 399 -11.87 -0.46 1.27
CA TYR A 399 -11.97 0.06 2.65
C TYR A 399 -12.39 -0.96 3.74
N GLN A 400 -12.65 -2.22 3.38
CA GLN A 400 -13.01 -3.31 4.28
C GLN A 400 -11.93 -4.39 4.19
N HIS A 401 -10.81 -4.16 4.88
CA HIS A 401 -9.67 -5.06 4.92
C HIS A 401 -9.88 -6.23 5.89
N GLU A 402 -8.83 -7.00 6.16
CA GLU A 402 -8.86 -8.22 6.96
C GLU A 402 -9.40 -7.99 8.38
N ASN A 403 -9.18 -6.82 8.98
CA ASN A 403 -9.79 -6.50 10.28
C ASN A 403 -11.32 -6.42 10.18
N GLN A 404 -11.84 -5.76 9.15
CA GLN A 404 -13.29 -5.59 9.00
C GLN A 404 -13.99 -6.86 8.53
N GLN A 405 -13.32 -7.65 7.68
CA GLN A 405 -13.87 -8.88 7.14
C GLN A 405 -13.74 -10.06 8.11
N PHE A 406 -12.64 -10.13 8.87
CA PHE A 406 -12.28 -11.31 9.65
C PHE A 406 -11.95 -11.01 11.11
N GLY A 407 -12.06 -9.77 11.59
CA GLY A 407 -11.67 -9.42 12.97
C GLY A 407 -10.17 -9.59 13.22
N TYR A 408 -9.35 -9.59 12.18
CA TYR A 408 -7.91 -9.77 12.31
C TYR A 408 -7.26 -8.53 12.94
N SER A 409 -6.59 -8.73 14.06
CA SER A 409 -5.81 -7.72 14.75
C SER A 409 -4.52 -8.36 15.21
N ALA A 410 -3.41 -7.98 14.58
CA ALA A 410 -2.10 -8.49 14.95
C ALA A 410 -1.63 -7.81 16.25
N ASP A 411 -1.19 -8.63 17.20
CA ASP A 411 -0.53 -8.24 18.45
C ASP A 411 1.00 -8.43 18.40
N TYR A 412 1.51 -8.67 17.19
CA TYR A 412 2.91 -8.83 16.86
C TYR A 412 3.36 -7.80 15.81
N PRO A 413 4.68 -7.58 15.66
CA PRO A 413 5.22 -6.68 14.64
C PRO A 413 4.90 -7.19 13.23
N THR A 414 4.33 -6.32 12.39
CA THR A 414 3.86 -6.70 11.05
C THR A 414 4.59 -5.98 9.92
N ASP A 415 5.62 -5.18 10.17
CA ASP A 415 6.27 -4.37 9.13
C ASP A 415 6.91 -5.21 8.01
N ASN A 416 7.41 -6.41 8.33
CA ASN A 416 8.06 -7.33 7.39
C ASN A 416 7.73 -8.79 7.70
N GLN A 417 8.31 -9.71 6.91
CA GLN A 417 8.17 -11.14 7.08
C GLN A 417 8.85 -11.67 8.35
N VAL A 418 8.39 -12.83 8.82
CA VAL A 418 8.93 -13.52 9.99
C VAL A 418 9.98 -14.55 9.55
N TYR A 419 11.05 -14.65 10.33
CA TYR A 419 12.07 -15.69 10.23
C TYR A 419 12.18 -16.43 11.56
N PHE A 420 12.70 -17.66 11.48
CA PHE A 420 12.84 -18.54 12.63
C PHE A 420 14.30 -18.95 12.75
N ASP A 421 14.78 -18.98 13.98
CA ASP A 421 16.10 -19.53 14.28
C ASP A 421 16.07 -21.06 14.36
N PRO A 422 17.21 -21.75 14.51
CA PRO A 422 17.24 -23.22 14.55
C PRO A 422 16.43 -23.86 15.69
N GLN A 423 16.05 -23.09 16.71
CA GLN A 423 15.16 -23.53 17.80
C GLN A 423 13.69 -23.12 17.55
N ASN A 424 13.39 -22.68 16.34
CA ASN A 424 12.07 -22.25 15.88
C ASN A 424 11.49 -21.01 16.60
N ARG A 425 12.34 -20.15 17.19
CA ARG A 425 11.88 -18.91 17.82
C ARG A 425 11.67 -17.83 16.73
N PRO A 426 10.58 -17.04 16.79
CA PRO A 426 10.25 -16.10 15.72
C PRO A 426 10.93 -14.73 15.87
N TYR A 427 11.35 -14.16 14.74
CA TYR A 427 11.97 -12.84 14.62
C TYR A 427 11.36 -12.03 13.48
N VAL A 428 11.11 -10.75 13.75
CA VAL A 428 10.61 -9.80 12.75
C VAL A 428 11.45 -8.53 12.76
N LEU A 429 11.94 -8.12 11.61
CA LEU A 429 12.62 -6.84 11.45
C LEU A 429 11.58 -5.75 11.16
N ALA A 430 11.42 -4.78 12.06
CA ALA A 430 10.40 -3.74 11.94
C ALA A 430 11.00 -2.35 12.21
N GLY A 431 10.92 -1.47 11.21
CA GLY A 431 11.65 -0.21 11.19
C GLY A 431 13.16 -0.42 11.37
N ARG A 432 13.71 0.08 12.49
CA ARG A 432 15.13 -0.03 12.86
C ARG A 432 15.39 -1.03 14.00
N ARG A 433 14.40 -1.87 14.29
CA ARG A 433 14.39 -2.73 15.46
C ARG A 433 14.22 -4.18 15.03
N LEU A 434 15.02 -5.06 15.63
CA LEU A 434 14.74 -6.49 15.58
C LEU A 434 13.79 -6.81 16.73
N TRP A 435 12.63 -7.38 16.40
CA TRP A 435 11.70 -7.92 17.37
C TRP A 435 11.85 -9.42 17.47
N ARG A 436 11.74 -9.93 18.69
CA ARG A 436 11.80 -11.35 19.03
C ARG A 436 10.80 -11.66 20.12
N ARG A 437 10.36 -12.91 20.19
CA ARG A 437 9.45 -13.37 21.24
C ARG A 437 10.24 -13.96 22.40
N GLU A 438 10.05 -13.41 23.60
CA GLU A 438 10.62 -13.93 24.85
C GLU A 438 9.50 -14.05 25.90
N ARG A 439 9.36 -15.22 26.52
CA ARG A 439 8.37 -15.49 27.59
C ARG A 439 6.94 -15.02 27.21
N GLY A 440 6.51 -15.34 25.99
CA GLY A 440 5.19 -14.99 25.46
C GLY A 440 5.01 -13.51 25.12
N ARG A 441 6.08 -12.71 25.05
CA ARG A 441 5.99 -11.28 24.71
C ARG A 441 6.98 -10.90 23.62
N TRP A 442 6.54 -10.00 22.74
CA TRP A 442 7.41 -9.37 21.76
C TRP A 442 8.24 -8.27 22.42
N ILE A 443 9.56 -8.42 22.35
CA ILE A 443 10.52 -7.40 22.78
C ILE A 443 11.43 -7.04 21.63
N SER A 444 12.07 -5.87 21.70
CA SER A 444 12.88 -5.38 20.59
C SER A 444 14.22 -4.79 20.99
N SER A 445 15.21 -5.06 20.15
CA SER A 445 16.54 -4.46 20.19
C SER A 445 16.67 -3.37 19.13
N ASP A 446 17.30 -2.25 19.50
CA ASP A 446 17.56 -1.13 18.59
C ASP A 446 18.88 -1.35 17.84
N LEU A 447 18.79 -1.61 16.54
CA LEU A 447 19.96 -1.91 15.71
C LEU A 447 20.87 -0.70 15.50
N SER A 448 20.38 0.53 15.73
CA SER A 448 21.22 1.73 15.64
C SER A 448 22.29 1.79 16.74
N LYS A 449 22.15 0.96 17.80
CA LYS A 449 23.07 0.88 18.94
C LYS A 449 24.09 -0.26 18.84
N ALA A 450 24.20 -0.92 17.68
CA ALA A 450 25.17 -1.99 17.49
C ALA A 450 26.60 -1.49 17.81
N GLY A 451 27.35 -2.31 18.55
CA GLY A 451 28.78 -2.15 18.75
C GLY A 451 29.53 -2.24 17.43
N ARG A 452 30.81 -1.85 17.42
CA ARG A 452 31.59 -1.75 16.19
C ARG A 452 33.02 -2.23 16.36
N VAL A 453 33.53 -2.81 15.28
CA VAL A 453 34.97 -2.97 15.07
C VAL A 453 35.56 -1.67 14.51
N SER A 454 36.88 -1.47 14.68
CA SER A 454 37.58 -0.21 14.36
C SER A 454 37.44 0.27 12.92
N ALA A 455 37.20 -0.63 11.97
CA ALA A 455 37.05 -0.33 10.54
C ALA A 455 35.66 0.25 10.15
N VAL A 456 34.73 0.35 11.10
CA VAL A 456 33.40 0.93 10.87
C VAL A 456 33.36 2.35 11.44
N GLY A 457 33.07 3.34 10.59
CA GLY A 457 33.03 4.78 10.95
C GLY A 457 31.99 5.16 12.02
N ASP A 458 31.70 6.45 12.20
CA ASP A 458 30.70 6.98 13.13
C ASP A 458 29.27 7.06 12.55
N GLY A 459 28.24 7.37 13.37
CA GLY A 459 26.84 7.53 12.94
C GLY A 459 25.93 6.31 13.10
N PRO A 460 24.61 6.40 12.79
CA PRO A 460 23.66 5.34 13.08
C PRO A 460 23.51 4.35 11.92
N ILE A 461 23.26 3.06 12.22
CA ILE A 461 23.10 2.00 11.20
C ILE A 461 21.66 1.94 10.69
N ALA A 462 21.47 2.05 9.37
CA ALA A 462 20.21 1.82 8.69
C ALA A 462 20.17 0.40 8.14
N VAL A 463 19.05 -0.30 8.32
CA VAL A 463 18.84 -1.63 7.74
C VAL A 463 18.78 -1.53 6.21
N SER A 464 19.41 -2.47 5.49
CA SER A 464 19.43 -2.48 4.02
C SER A 464 18.69 -3.66 3.38
N SER A 465 18.24 -4.62 4.17
CA SER A 465 17.40 -5.75 3.76
C SER A 465 16.41 -6.09 4.88
N THR A 466 15.26 -6.66 4.53
CA THR A 466 14.27 -7.11 5.52
C THR A 466 14.52 -8.54 6.00
N LYS A 467 15.56 -9.20 5.48
CA LYS A 467 15.96 -10.56 5.81
C LYS A 467 16.66 -10.65 7.17
N VAL A 468 16.36 -11.71 7.92
CA VAL A 468 17.08 -12.14 9.12
C VAL A 468 17.56 -13.56 8.86
N ALA A 469 18.85 -13.82 9.10
CA ALA A 469 19.43 -15.14 8.90
C ALA A 469 20.10 -15.68 10.15
N PHE A 470 20.30 -16.98 10.12
CA PHE A 470 20.86 -17.76 11.20
C PHE A 470 21.88 -18.74 10.66
N ASP A 471 22.83 -19.14 11.51
CA ASP A 471 23.68 -20.29 11.24
C ASP A 471 23.38 -21.45 12.19
N GLN A 472 24.09 -22.58 11.99
CA GLN A 472 23.92 -23.78 12.81
C GLN A 472 24.19 -23.57 14.32
N ASP A 473 24.95 -22.54 14.69
CA ASP A 473 25.27 -22.23 16.08
C ASP A 473 24.22 -21.28 16.70
N ASP A 474 23.12 -20.99 15.97
CA ASP A 474 22.07 -20.05 16.37
C ASP A 474 22.56 -18.59 16.52
N ASP A 475 23.63 -18.23 15.79
CA ASP A 475 24.01 -16.83 15.64
C ASP A 475 23.12 -16.13 14.60
N LEU A 476 22.75 -14.88 14.88
CA LEU A 476 21.83 -14.08 14.07
C LEU A 476 22.57 -13.02 13.24
N TYR A 477 22.16 -12.86 11.98
CA TYR A 477 22.77 -11.95 11.01
C TYR A 477 21.76 -11.04 10.30
N ILE A 478 22.11 -9.75 10.14
CA ILE A 478 21.30 -8.74 9.43
C ILE A 478 22.20 -7.84 8.58
N LEU A 479 21.78 -7.52 7.35
CA LEU A 479 22.47 -6.53 6.52
C LEU A 479 22.06 -5.09 6.85
N GLY A 480 23.05 -4.20 6.94
CA GLY A 480 22.84 -2.78 7.16
C GLY A 480 23.83 -1.90 6.40
N MET A 481 23.60 -0.59 6.51
CA MET A 481 24.41 0.48 5.96
C MET A 481 24.71 1.50 7.06
N ARG A 482 25.97 1.93 7.13
CA ARG A 482 26.40 3.05 7.96
C ARG A 482 27.04 4.10 7.06
N GLY A 483 26.28 5.16 6.77
CA GLY A 483 26.63 6.07 5.68
C GLY A 483 26.71 5.29 4.36
N SER A 484 27.87 5.33 3.70
CA SER A 484 28.15 4.55 2.49
C SER A 484 28.78 3.18 2.76
N THR A 485 29.09 2.81 4.00
CA THR A 485 29.72 1.51 4.31
C THR A 485 28.64 0.45 4.55
N ALA A 486 28.71 -0.66 3.82
CA ALA A 486 27.85 -1.80 4.07
C ALA A 486 28.38 -2.59 5.28
N VAL A 487 27.49 -3.12 6.11
CA VAL A 487 27.85 -3.88 7.31
C VAL A 487 27.00 -5.13 7.46
N LEU A 488 27.62 -6.19 7.96
CA LEU A 488 26.94 -7.36 8.51
C LEU A 488 26.83 -7.17 10.02
N LEU A 489 25.60 -7.07 10.52
CA LEU A 489 25.32 -7.12 11.94
C LEU A 489 25.30 -8.58 12.37
N HIS A 490 25.99 -8.89 13.47
CA HIS A 490 26.06 -10.22 14.06
C HIS A 490 25.69 -10.17 15.54
N SER A 491 24.96 -11.19 15.99
CA SER A 491 24.57 -11.40 17.38
C SER A 491 24.72 -12.87 17.73
N ALA A 492 25.46 -13.16 18.81
CA ALA A 492 25.55 -14.50 19.42
C ALA A 492 24.67 -14.63 20.69
N ASP A 493 23.84 -13.63 20.99
CA ASP A 493 22.97 -13.62 22.19
C ASP A 493 21.49 -13.37 21.86
N HIS A 494 21.00 -14.09 20.84
CA HIS A 494 19.59 -14.11 20.40
C HIS A 494 19.04 -12.72 20.04
N GLY A 495 19.88 -11.88 19.45
CA GLY A 495 19.52 -10.54 18.98
C GLY A 495 19.44 -9.50 20.09
N SER A 496 19.98 -9.76 21.29
CA SER A 496 19.98 -8.77 22.37
C SER A 496 21.02 -7.66 22.14
N ARG A 497 22.20 -8.02 21.60
CA ARG A 497 23.29 -7.10 21.26
C ARG A 497 23.87 -7.45 19.90
N PHE A 498 24.31 -6.43 19.19
CA PHE A 498 24.87 -6.57 17.85
C PHE A 498 26.27 -5.99 17.77
N THR A 499 27.11 -6.63 16.96
CA THR A 499 28.39 -6.08 16.49
C THR A 499 28.32 -5.91 14.98
N ALA A 500 28.74 -4.76 14.48
CA ALA A 500 28.78 -4.46 13.05
C ALA A 500 30.17 -4.75 12.46
N TYR A 501 30.22 -5.59 11.43
CA TYR A 501 31.41 -5.94 10.67
C TYR A 501 31.32 -5.36 9.25
N PRO A 502 32.36 -4.69 8.73
CA PRO A 502 32.30 -4.03 7.43
C PRO A 502 32.33 -5.06 6.28
N ILE A 503 31.48 -4.85 5.29
CA ILE A 503 31.52 -5.57 4.01
C ILE A 503 32.33 -4.71 3.03
N PRO A 504 33.50 -5.17 2.55
CA PRO A 504 34.45 -4.30 1.87
C PRO A 504 34.04 -3.94 0.43
N GLY A 505 34.26 -2.68 0.04
CA GLY A 505 34.40 -2.25 -1.34
C GLY A 505 33.15 -1.67 -2.02
N HIS A 506 33.40 -1.03 -3.17
CA HIS A 506 32.43 -0.38 -4.04
C HIS A 506 31.63 0.76 -3.41
N GLU A 507 32.14 1.42 -2.37
CA GLU A 507 31.48 2.48 -1.59
C GLU A 507 30.94 3.62 -2.45
N THR A 508 31.56 3.87 -3.61
CA THR A 508 31.20 4.91 -4.59
C THR A 508 30.08 4.54 -5.57
N LEU A 509 29.69 3.26 -5.66
CA LEU A 509 28.64 2.79 -6.57
C LEU A 509 27.29 2.63 -5.86
N ALA A 510 26.19 2.64 -6.61
CA ALA A 510 24.90 2.18 -6.07
C ALA A 510 24.93 0.65 -5.90
N ARG A 511 24.55 0.15 -4.72
CA ARG A 511 24.66 -1.26 -4.36
C ARG A 511 23.38 -1.79 -3.74
N GLY A 512 22.99 -2.99 -4.14
CA GLY A 512 22.03 -3.84 -3.44
C GLY A 512 22.75 -5.05 -2.84
N PHE A 513 22.14 -5.67 -1.83
CA PHE A 513 22.69 -6.86 -1.19
C PHE A 513 21.58 -7.87 -0.91
N ASP A 514 21.94 -9.14 -0.95
CA ASP A 514 21.14 -10.26 -0.46
C ASP A 514 21.98 -11.14 0.46
N LEU A 515 21.33 -11.91 1.33
CA LEU A 515 21.97 -12.82 2.27
C LEU A 515 21.19 -14.14 2.32
N GLU A 516 21.89 -15.25 2.53
CA GLU A 516 21.24 -16.56 2.66
C GLU A 516 20.33 -16.61 3.89
N THR A 517 19.05 -16.92 3.66
CA THR A 517 18.08 -17.22 4.72
C THR A 517 17.62 -18.65 4.60
N PHE A 518 17.14 -19.23 5.70
CA PHE A 518 16.54 -20.56 5.69
C PHE A 518 15.35 -20.61 4.72
N SER A 519 15.37 -21.61 3.84
CA SER A 519 14.34 -21.88 2.84
C SER A 519 13.98 -23.37 2.77
N GLY A 520 14.31 -24.15 3.81
CA GLY A 520 13.95 -25.56 3.96
C GLY A 520 15.09 -26.47 4.45
N HIS A 521 16.17 -26.57 3.67
CA HIS A 521 17.23 -27.57 3.90
C HIS A 521 18.66 -26.99 3.86
N ASN A 522 18.78 -25.66 4.05
CA ASN A 522 20.00 -24.89 3.84
C ASN A 522 20.44 -24.13 5.12
N VAL A 523 20.51 -24.81 6.27
CA VAL A 523 21.10 -24.19 7.48
C VAL A 523 22.61 -24.06 7.27
N PRO A 524 23.17 -22.84 7.22
CA PRO A 524 24.61 -22.64 6.99
C PRO A 524 25.44 -23.13 8.17
N THR A 525 26.61 -23.74 7.90
CA THR A 525 27.52 -24.24 8.95
C THR A 525 28.28 -23.13 9.70
N GLY A 526 27.97 -21.88 9.42
CA GLY A 526 28.64 -20.68 9.92
C GLY A 526 27.99 -19.46 9.30
N PRO A 527 28.61 -18.27 9.33
CA PRO A 527 27.97 -17.05 8.86
C PRO A 527 27.38 -17.20 7.44
N PRO A 528 26.17 -16.65 7.20
CA PRO A 528 25.49 -16.82 5.93
C PRO A 528 26.29 -16.15 4.80
N PRO A 529 26.40 -16.80 3.63
CA PRO A 529 26.87 -16.17 2.42
C PRO A 529 26.08 -14.90 2.08
N ILE A 530 26.78 -13.91 1.52
CA ILE A 530 26.22 -12.60 1.14
C ILE A 530 26.50 -12.37 -0.34
N VAL A 531 25.52 -11.83 -1.04
CA VAL A 531 25.64 -11.47 -2.46
C VAL A 531 25.51 -9.96 -2.61
N ARG A 532 26.39 -9.33 -3.39
CA ARG A 532 26.36 -7.89 -3.69
C ARG A 532 26.10 -7.64 -5.16
N TYR A 533 25.19 -6.71 -5.43
CA TYR A 533 24.83 -6.20 -6.76
C TYR A 533 25.33 -4.76 -6.89
N ALA A 534 26.50 -4.54 -7.49
CA ALA A 534 27.09 -3.21 -7.66
C ALA A 534 26.79 -2.67 -9.07
N ARG A 535 25.94 -1.64 -9.17
CA ARG A 535 25.47 -1.12 -10.46
C ARG A 535 26.59 -0.41 -11.20
N THR A 536 26.92 -0.90 -12.40
CA THR A 536 27.96 -0.37 -13.28
C THR A 536 27.40 0.41 -14.46
N ALA A 537 26.18 0.09 -14.92
CA ALA A 537 25.51 0.84 -15.98
C ALA A 537 23.98 0.88 -15.81
N SER A 538 23.34 1.86 -16.44
CA SER A 538 21.88 1.97 -16.56
C SER A 538 21.52 2.25 -18.01
N ASP A 539 20.46 1.61 -18.49
CA ASP A 539 19.98 1.82 -19.85
C ASP A 539 18.99 3.01 -19.89
N PRO A 540 19.21 4.04 -20.72
CA PRO A 540 18.32 5.19 -20.78
C PRO A 540 16.99 4.89 -21.47
N LYS A 541 16.88 3.80 -22.25
CA LYS A 541 15.67 3.45 -23.01
C LYS A 541 14.93 2.26 -22.41
N LEU A 542 15.61 1.42 -21.63
CA LEU A 542 15.05 0.26 -20.97
C LEU A 542 15.16 0.41 -19.45
N ILE A 543 14.16 1.02 -18.83
CA ILE A 543 14.20 1.41 -17.39
C ILE A 543 14.44 0.23 -16.42
N TRP A 544 14.03 -0.99 -16.81
CA TRP A 544 14.20 -2.22 -16.04
C TRP A 544 15.53 -2.93 -16.32
N ARG A 545 16.31 -2.44 -17.28
CA ARG A 545 17.64 -2.96 -17.62
C ARG A 545 18.71 -2.12 -16.93
N ARG A 546 19.42 -2.75 -16.00
CA ARG A 546 20.62 -2.21 -15.38
C ARG A 546 21.68 -3.29 -15.37
N VAL A 547 22.94 -2.89 -15.44
CA VAL A 547 24.07 -3.84 -15.43
C VAL A 547 24.78 -3.70 -14.10
N HIS A 548 25.10 -4.84 -13.48
CA HIS A 548 25.73 -4.92 -12.18
C HIS A 548 26.88 -5.93 -12.21
N ASN A 549 27.93 -5.62 -11.46
CA ASN A 549 28.83 -6.65 -10.97
C ASN A 549 28.12 -7.41 -9.84
N LEU A 550 28.22 -8.72 -9.89
CA LEU A 550 27.73 -9.65 -8.89
C LEU A 550 28.90 -10.29 -8.16
N ASP A 551 28.95 -10.09 -6.85
CA ASP A 551 29.99 -10.64 -5.99
C ASP A 551 29.40 -11.52 -4.90
N LEU A 552 30.13 -12.59 -4.55
CA LEU A 552 29.85 -13.44 -3.41
C LEU A 552 30.86 -13.17 -2.29
N PHE A 553 30.35 -13.02 -1.06
CA PHE A 553 31.14 -13.03 0.16
C PHE A 553 30.79 -14.28 0.97
N VAL A 554 31.82 -14.88 1.57
CA VAL A 554 31.69 -16.07 2.40
C VAL A 554 32.35 -15.78 3.75
N PRO A 555 31.61 -15.22 4.72
CA PRO A 555 32.18 -14.84 5.99
C PRO A 555 32.51 -16.07 6.87
N GLU A 556 33.45 -15.88 7.78
CA GLU A 556 33.98 -16.92 8.67
C GLU A 556 34.03 -16.43 10.12
N LYS A 557 33.77 -17.31 11.09
CA LYS A 557 34.01 -17.05 12.51
C LYS A 557 35.49 -17.29 12.81
N VAL A 558 36.21 -16.26 13.26
CA VAL A 558 37.63 -16.35 13.64
C VAL A 558 37.80 -15.77 15.04
N LYS A 559 38.09 -16.64 16.02
CA LYS A 559 38.31 -16.24 17.43
C LYS A 559 37.17 -15.41 18.03
N GLY A 560 35.92 -15.71 17.67
CA GLY A 560 34.73 -15.00 18.14
C GLY A 560 34.37 -13.73 17.37
N GLU A 561 35.14 -13.37 16.34
CA GLU A 561 34.83 -12.27 15.42
C GLU A 561 34.38 -12.80 14.05
N ILE A 562 33.72 -11.94 13.26
CA ILE A 562 33.35 -12.24 11.88
C ILE A 562 34.38 -11.65 10.93
N LEU A 563 35.08 -12.52 10.21
CA LEU A 563 35.97 -12.15 9.12
C LEU A 563 35.19 -12.18 7.79
N ILE A 564 35.13 -11.03 7.11
CA ILE A 564 34.58 -10.91 5.77
C ILE A 564 35.75 -10.78 4.78
N ASN A 565 36.04 -11.86 4.06
CA ASN A 565 37.12 -11.91 3.08
C ASN A 565 36.81 -11.08 1.81
N ASP A 566 37.81 -10.95 0.94
CA ASP A 566 37.64 -10.31 -0.37
C ASP A 566 36.51 -10.95 -1.20
N PRO A 567 35.77 -10.15 -1.99
CA PRO A 567 34.68 -10.64 -2.81
C PRO A 567 35.14 -11.63 -3.87
N ILE A 568 34.32 -12.64 -4.11
CA ILE A 568 34.46 -13.58 -5.23
C ILE A 568 33.58 -13.09 -6.37
N ALA A 569 34.20 -12.64 -7.47
CA ALA A 569 33.47 -12.18 -8.64
C ALA A 569 32.69 -13.33 -9.31
N ILE A 570 31.38 -13.15 -9.48
CA ILE A 570 30.48 -14.13 -10.09
C ILE A 570 30.15 -13.77 -11.54
N SER A 571 29.66 -12.55 -11.79
CA SER A 571 29.29 -12.05 -13.12
C SER A 571 29.47 -10.52 -13.18
N ASP A 572 29.76 -9.98 -14.36
CA ASP A 572 29.78 -8.53 -14.64
C ASP A 572 28.57 -8.08 -15.49
N GLN A 573 27.67 -9.03 -15.83
CA GLN A 573 26.46 -8.79 -16.63
C GLN A 573 25.18 -8.95 -15.82
N CYS A 574 25.21 -8.97 -14.48
CA CYS A 574 24.01 -9.21 -13.69
C CYS A 574 22.96 -8.11 -13.90
N ILE A 575 21.70 -8.50 -14.12
CA ILE A 575 20.62 -7.53 -14.32
C ILE A 575 20.22 -6.77 -13.05
N GLY A 576 20.64 -7.29 -11.88
CA GLY A 576 20.29 -6.79 -10.56
C GLY A 576 19.38 -7.74 -9.80
N PHE A 577 18.75 -7.23 -8.74
CA PHE A 577 17.93 -7.99 -7.83
C PHE A 577 16.62 -7.26 -7.54
N SER A 578 15.49 -7.88 -7.87
CA SER A 578 14.16 -7.32 -7.63
C SER A 578 13.62 -7.76 -6.26
N ALA A 579 13.78 -6.90 -5.25
CA ALA A 579 13.43 -7.20 -3.85
C ALA A 579 12.10 -6.59 -3.35
N HIS A 580 11.32 -5.88 -4.18
CA HIS A 580 10.11 -5.22 -3.66
C HIS A 580 8.95 -6.20 -3.44
N SER A 581 8.78 -7.24 -4.26
CA SER A 581 7.77 -8.30 -4.13
C SER A 581 8.40 -9.68 -4.29
N GLY A 582 7.91 -10.70 -3.60
CA GLY A 582 8.51 -12.04 -3.53
C GLY A 582 9.77 -12.12 -2.65
N ILE A 583 10.75 -11.22 -2.91
CA ILE A 583 12.16 -11.35 -2.47
C ILE A 583 12.68 -12.76 -2.75
N PRO A 584 13.00 -13.06 -4.02
CA PRO A 584 13.57 -14.36 -4.35
C PRO A 584 14.86 -14.59 -3.55
N SER A 585 15.13 -15.85 -3.19
CA SER A 585 16.43 -16.20 -2.61
C SER A 585 17.45 -16.29 -3.75
N SER A 586 18.57 -15.57 -3.65
CA SER A 586 19.64 -15.62 -4.64
C SER A 586 20.79 -16.57 -4.28
N VAL A 587 20.76 -17.14 -3.07
CA VAL A 587 21.86 -17.98 -2.55
C VAL A 587 21.36 -19.03 -1.56
N VAL A 588 21.90 -20.25 -1.69
CA VAL A 588 21.75 -21.34 -0.71
C VAL A 588 23.07 -22.08 -0.52
N SER A 589 23.29 -22.73 0.62
CA SER A 589 24.50 -23.48 0.93
C SER A 589 24.23 -24.76 1.70
N ARG A 590 25.13 -25.74 1.51
CA ARG A 590 25.15 -26.99 2.28
C ARG A 590 26.57 -27.52 2.40
N GLY A 591 27.02 -27.69 3.65
CA GLY A 591 28.38 -28.10 3.94
C GLY A 591 29.39 -27.07 3.41
N ASP A 592 30.35 -27.53 2.61
CA ASP A 592 31.40 -26.66 2.07
C ASP A 592 30.99 -25.93 0.77
N LYS A 593 29.77 -26.13 0.27
CA LYS A 593 29.33 -25.58 -1.01
C LYS A 593 28.30 -24.47 -0.85
N VAL A 594 28.46 -23.43 -1.66
CA VAL A 594 27.56 -22.28 -1.77
C VAL A 594 27.10 -22.16 -3.21
N HIS A 595 25.80 -22.01 -3.44
CA HIS A 595 25.19 -21.90 -4.75
C HIS A 595 24.58 -20.52 -4.92
N VAL A 596 24.98 -19.79 -5.96
CA VAL A 596 24.47 -18.45 -6.25
C VAL A 596 23.70 -18.47 -7.56
N ALA A 597 22.49 -17.93 -7.57
CA ALA A 597 21.61 -17.80 -8.72
C ALA A 597 21.41 -16.34 -9.12
N TRP A 598 21.43 -16.04 -10.42
CA TRP A 598 21.21 -14.68 -10.93
C TRP A 598 20.66 -14.65 -12.35
N GLY A 599 20.11 -13.50 -12.74
CA GLY A 599 19.77 -13.19 -14.13
C GLY A 599 20.80 -12.25 -14.76
N GLU A 600 21.05 -12.37 -16.06
CA GLU A 600 21.94 -11.45 -16.78
C GLU A 600 21.20 -10.46 -17.69
N ALA A 601 21.69 -9.23 -17.73
CA ALA A 601 21.35 -8.26 -18.74
C ALA A 601 21.98 -8.71 -20.07
N THR A 602 21.21 -8.65 -21.14
CA THR A 602 21.65 -9.01 -22.49
C THR A 602 21.80 -7.76 -23.35
N ASP A 603 22.47 -7.87 -24.50
CA ASP A 603 22.50 -6.79 -25.49
C ASP A 603 21.07 -6.53 -26.00
N PRO A 604 20.51 -5.31 -25.84
CA PRO A 604 19.18 -4.97 -26.34
C PRO A 604 18.96 -5.18 -27.84
N LYS A 605 20.05 -5.26 -28.63
CA LYS A 605 19.98 -5.53 -30.07
C LYS A 605 19.79 -7.01 -30.38
N GLN A 606 20.07 -7.89 -29.42
CA GLN A 606 19.92 -9.34 -29.59
C GLN A 606 18.52 -9.76 -29.18
N LYS A 607 17.85 -10.52 -30.05
CA LYS A 607 16.56 -11.11 -29.74
C LYS A 607 16.79 -12.36 -28.90
N VAL A 608 16.62 -12.23 -27.59
CA VAL A 608 16.67 -13.34 -26.63
C VAL A 608 15.27 -13.66 -26.09
N ALA A 609 15.06 -14.88 -25.62
CA ALA A 609 13.76 -15.35 -25.14
C ALA A 609 13.32 -14.67 -23.83
N GLY A 610 14.27 -14.15 -23.06
CA GLY A 610 14.04 -13.57 -21.74
C GLY A 610 15.36 -13.18 -21.08
N VAL A 611 15.33 -12.87 -19.79
CA VAL A 611 16.51 -12.80 -18.94
C VAL A 611 17.05 -14.21 -18.74
N PRO A 612 18.27 -14.55 -19.18
CA PRO A 612 18.88 -15.85 -18.90
C PRO A 612 19.18 -16.00 -17.41
N GLY A 613 18.72 -17.09 -16.82
CA GLY A 613 18.94 -17.46 -15.42
C GLY A 613 20.09 -18.45 -15.28
N TYR A 614 21.09 -18.08 -14.47
CA TYR A 614 22.29 -18.86 -14.23
C TYR A 614 22.41 -19.29 -12.77
N VAL A 615 23.17 -20.37 -12.55
CA VAL A 615 23.63 -20.80 -11.21
C VAL A 615 25.12 -21.12 -11.26
N VAL A 616 25.82 -20.91 -10.15
CA VAL A 616 27.21 -21.33 -9.95
C VAL A 616 27.38 -21.97 -8.56
N THR A 617 28.29 -22.94 -8.45
CA THR A 617 28.71 -23.53 -7.18
C THR A 617 30.09 -22.99 -6.79
N TYR A 618 30.25 -22.46 -5.59
CA TYR A 618 31.54 -22.16 -4.97
C TYR A 618 31.84 -23.17 -3.84
N SER A 619 33.05 -23.73 -3.80
CA SER A 619 33.51 -24.59 -2.71
C SER A 619 34.43 -23.83 -1.77
N ARG A 620 34.03 -23.72 -0.50
CA ARG A 620 34.82 -23.18 0.61
C ARG A 620 36.15 -23.93 0.77
N LYS A 621 36.14 -25.25 0.56
CA LYS A 621 37.32 -26.13 0.69
C LYS A 621 38.37 -25.85 -0.38
N THR A 622 37.95 -25.74 -1.64
CA THR A 622 38.89 -25.56 -2.77
C THR A 622 39.14 -24.10 -3.13
N LYS A 623 38.32 -23.18 -2.60
CA LYS A 623 38.28 -21.76 -2.94
C LYS A 623 38.10 -21.51 -4.45
N LYS A 624 37.32 -22.37 -5.10
CA LYS A 624 37.02 -22.31 -6.54
C LYS A 624 35.52 -22.31 -6.78
N ARG A 625 35.11 -21.58 -7.80
CA ARG A 625 33.75 -21.63 -8.36
C ARG A 625 33.72 -22.47 -9.64
N SER A 626 32.59 -23.11 -9.91
CA SER A 626 32.31 -23.73 -11.22
C SER A 626 32.16 -22.66 -12.30
N GLN A 627 32.07 -23.10 -13.57
CA GLN A 627 31.55 -22.23 -14.62
C GLN A 627 30.05 -21.96 -14.38
N PRO A 628 29.53 -20.77 -14.74
CA PRO A 628 28.10 -20.50 -14.74
C PRO A 628 27.34 -21.52 -15.60
N THR A 629 26.24 -22.06 -15.08
CA THR A 629 25.35 -22.97 -15.83
C THR A 629 24.04 -22.25 -16.13
N LEU A 630 23.71 -22.13 -17.41
CA LEU A 630 22.41 -21.61 -17.86
C LEU A 630 21.32 -22.64 -17.56
N VAL A 631 20.28 -22.24 -16.84
CA VAL A 631 19.14 -23.10 -16.52
C VAL A 631 17.95 -22.83 -17.43
N GLY A 632 17.67 -21.57 -17.76
CA GLY A 632 16.54 -21.20 -18.61
C GLY A 632 16.42 -19.69 -18.82
N TYR A 633 15.28 -19.24 -19.34
CA TYR A 633 15.02 -17.83 -19.65
C TYR A 633 13.69 -17.37 -19.06
N GLY A 634 13.70 -16.28 -18.30
CA GLY A 634 12.49 -15.62 -17.79
C GLY A 634 12.07 -14.46 -18.69
N PRO A 635 10.94 -14.53 -19.41
CA PRO A 635 10.47 -13.43 -20.26
C PRO A 635 9.77 -12.30 -19.48
N PRO A 636 9.87 -11.04 -19.96
CA PRO A 636 10.55 -10.57 -21.17
C PRO A 636 12.08 -10.40 -20.99
N ALA A 637 12.81 -10.15 -22.07
CA ALA A 637 14.24 -9.85 -21.97
C ALA A 637 14.49 -8.54 -21.21
N ASN A 638 15.63 -8.46 -20.51
CA ASN A 638 16.10 -7.23 -19.88
C ASN A 638 15.11 -6.58 -18.88
N ASP A 639 14.42 -7.41 -18.11
CA ASP A 639 13.52 -6.98 -17.04
C ASP A 639 13.99 -7.54 -15.68
N VAL A 640 14.44 -6.66 -14.77
CA VAL A 640 14.95 -7.04 -13.44
C VAL A 640 13.93 -7.84 -12.60
N HIS A 641 12.63 -7.75 -12.90
CA HIS A 641 11.61 -8.57 -12.26
C HIS A 641 11.80 -10.08 -12.49
N ASN A 642 12.61 -10.45 -13.49
CA ASN A 642 12.87 -11.83 -13.87
C ASN A 642 14.07 -12.41 -13.12
N THR A 643 14.29 -11.92 -11.90
CA THR A 643 15.30 -12.44 -10.97
C THR A 643 14.92 -13.88 -10.59
N PRO A 644 15.84 -14.86 -10.69
CA PRO A 644 15.57 -16.23 -10.28
C PRO A 644 15.56 -16.39 -8.76
N SER A 645 14.82 -17.39 -8.26
CA SER A 645 14.84 -17.85 -6.87
C SER A 645 15.38 -19.26 -6.79
N ILE A 646 16.33 -19.50 -5.88
CA ILE A 646 16.90 -20.82 -5.62
C ILE A 646 16.50 -21.34 -4.24
N THR A 647 16.20 -22.63 -4.13
CA THR A 647 16.11 -23.37 -2.86
C THR A 647 16.77 -24.76 -3.04
N MET A 648 16.81 -25.56 -1.98
CA MET A 648 17.26 -26.95 -2.03
C MET A 648 16.39 -27.88 -1.19
N ASP A 649 16.30 -29.14 -1.61
CA ASP A 649 15.61 -30.20 -0.86
C ASP A 649 16.55 -30.95 0.11
N GLY A 650 15.99 -31.88 0.89
CA GLY A 650 16.72 -32.65 1.90
C GLY A 650 17.77 -33.61 1.31
N GLU A 651 17.55 -34.07 0.08
CA GLU A 651 18.53 -34.88 -0.67
C GLU A 651 19.68 -34.02 -1.22
N GLY A 652 19.47 -32.70 -1.28
CA GLY A 652 20.45 -31.69 -1.67
C GLY A 652 20.32 -31.26 -3.12
N PHE A 653 19.28 -31.68 -3.84
CA PHE A 653 19.04 -31.16 -5.18
C PHE A 653 18.72 -29.67 -5.12
N LEU A 654 19.26 -28.94 -6.08
CA LEU A 654 19.03 -27.51 -6.22
C LEU A 654 17.79 -27.31 -7.09
N HIS A 655 16.91 -26.42 -6.66
CA HIS A 655 15.68 -26.07 -7.35
C HIS A 655 15.71 -24.61 -7.72
N LEU A 656 15.56 -24.31 -9.01
CA LEU A 656 15.55 -22.95 -9.52
C LEU A 656 14.19 -22.64 -10.15
N LEU A 657 13.59 -21.54 -9.73
CA LEU A 657 12.44 -20.94 -10.39
C LEU A 657 12.84 -19.59 -10.95
N ILE A 658 12.81 -19.42 -12.27
CA ILE A 658 13.21 -18.18 -12.93
C ILE A 658 12.02 -17.23 -12.96
N GLY A 659 12.17 -16.05 -12.38
CA GLY A 659 11.12 -15.03 -12.39
C GLY A 659 10.75 -14.58 -13.81
N THR A 660 9.56 -14.02 -13.95
CA THR A 660 9.04 -13.43 -15.20
C THR A 660 8.21 -12.19 -14.89
N HIS A 661 7.89 -11.43 -15.93
CA HIS A 661 6.97 -10.30 -15.83
C HIS A 661 5.76 -10.51 -16.75
N GLY A 662 4.80 -11.30 -16.26
CA GLY A 662 3.53 -11.55 -16.93
C GLY A 662 3.53 -12.77 -17.85
N LYS A 663 4.39 -13.76 -17.59
CA LYS A 663 4.51 -15.05 -18.29
C LYS A 663 4.68 -16.21 -17.29
N PRO A 664 4.54 -17.48 -17.68
CA PRO A 664 4.86 -18.62 -16.82
C PRO A 664 6.31 -18.62 -16.32
N PHE A 665 6.54 -18.95 -15.05
CA PHE A 665 7.88 -19.16 -14.50
C PHE A 665 8.48 -20.48 -14.99
N PRO A 666 9.67 -20.49 -15.60
CA PRO A 666 10.42 -21.71 -15.87
C PRO A 666 11.05 -22.28 -14.59
N TYR A 667 10.92 -23.58 -14.40
CA TYR A 667 11.49 -24.34 -13.30
C TYR A 667 12.53 -25.35 -13.79
N GLY A 668 13.66 -25.46 -13.10
CA GLY A 668 14.67 -26.49 -13.32
C GLY A 668 15.20 -27.07 -12.01
N ARG A 669 15.63 -28.35 -12.04
CA ARG A 669 16.30 -29.04 -10.93
C ARG A 669 17.71 -29.46 -11.35
N SER A 670 18.68 -29.39 -10.44
CA SER A 670 20.01 -29.97 -10.70
C SER A 670 19.91 -31.49 -10.94
N LEU A 671 20.83 -32.02 -11.74
CA LEU A 671 20.93 -33.47 -12.00
C LEU A 671 21.69 -34.23 -10.91
N GLN A 672 22.47 -33.51 -10.09
CA GLN A 672 23.18 -34.06 -8.94
C GLN A 672 22.89 -33.21 -7.70
N PRO A 673 22.89 -33.81 -6.51
CA PRO A 673 22.74 -33.06 -5.27
C PRO A 673 23.97 -32.20 -5.00
N ASN A 674 23.75 -31.01 -4.45
CA ASN A 674 24.77 -30.06 -4.00
C ASN A 674 25.76 -29.70 -5.12
N ASP A 675 25.31 -29.66 -6.38
CA ASP A 675 26.16 -29.30 -7.52
C ASP A 675 25.37 -28.72 -8.70
N SER A 676 25.57 -27.43 -8.98
CA SER A 676 25.01 -26.76 -10.15
C SER A 676 25.70 -27.11 -11.48
N ALA A 677 26.94 -27.62 -11.47
CA ALA A 677 27.74 -27.83 -12.66
C ALA A 677 27.49 -29.18 -13.35
N ALA A 678 26.86 -30.13 -12.64
CA ALA A 678 26.56 -31.46 -13.15
C ALA A 678 25.38 -31.50 -14.14
N GLY A 679 24.85 -30.34 -14.52
CA GLY A 679 23.70 -30.18 -15.41
C GLY A 679 22.37 -30.03 -14.67
N TRP A 680 21.35 -29.65 -15.43
CA TRP A 680 20.00 -29.38 -14.96
C TRP A 680 18.98 -30.09 -15.85
N THR A 681 17.80 -30.35 -15.31
CA THR A 681 16.64 -30.70 -16.14
C THR A 681 16.33 -29.58 -17.12
N ALA A 682 15.64 -29.89 -18.22
CA ALA A 682 15.08 -28.85 -19.07
C ALA A 682 14.15 -27.95 -18.25
N ALA A 683 14.21 -26.64 -18.50
CA ALA A 683 13.36 -25.69 -17.80
C ALA A 683 11.93 -25.75 -18.35
N GLU A 684 10.97 -26.01 -17.47
CA GLU A 684 9.55 -26.18 -17.84
C GLU A 684 8.67 -25.15 -17.10
N PRO A 685 7.63 -24.60 -17.74
CA PRO A 685 6.72 -23.68 -17.08
C PRO A 685 5.96 -24.39 -15.94
N ILE A 686 5.82 -23.73 -14.80
CA ILE A 686 5.09 -24.33 -13.66
C ILE A 686 3.56 -24.29 -13.80
N ALA A 687 3.04 -23.40 -14.66
CA ALA A 687 1.62 -23.26 -14.98
C ALA A 687 1.45 -22.39 -16.25
N ASP A 688 0.37 -22.57 -17.02
CA ASP A 688 0.05 -21.69 -18.16
C ASP A 688 -0.73 -20.43 -17.74
N VAL A 689 -0.12 -19.61 -16.89
CA VAL A 689 -0.72 -18.37 -16.36
C VAL A 689 0.29 -17.22 -16.34
N ARG A 690 -0.21 -15.98 -16.21
CA ARG A 690 0.63 -14.77 -16.21
C ARG A 690 1.18 -14.50 -14.80
N GLN A 691 2.40 -14.93 -14.53
CA GLN A 691 3.03 -14.86 -13.19
C GLN A 691 4.02 -13.70 -13.09
N THR A 692 4.24 -13.19 -11.87
CA THR A 692 5.29 -12.20 -11.53
C THR A 692 5.60 -12.25 -10.04
N TYR A 693 6.86 -12.00 -9.67
CA TYR A 693 7.38 -11.98 -8.29
C TYR A 693 7.36 -13.34 -7.61
N VAL A 694 8.52 -13.97 -7.48
CA VAL A 694 8.67 -15.33 -6.94
C VAL A 694 8.92 -15.30 -5.43
N GLY A 695 8.18 -16.10 -4.67
CA GLY A 695 8.60 -16.67 -3.39
C GLY A 695 8.67 -18.19 -3.50
N LEU A 696 9.77 -18.80 -3.05
CA LEU A 696 10.01 -20.25 -3.17
C LEU A 696 10.70 -20.78 -1.90
N VAL A 697 10.15 -21.83 -1.32
CA VAL A 697 10.74 -22.61 -0.20
C VAL A 697 10.55 -24.11 -0.44
N SER A 698 11.31 -24.94 0.29
CA SER A 698 11.17 -26.40 0.28
C SER A 698 10.72 -26.88 1.65
N GLY A 699 9.68 -27.70 1.71
CA GLY A 699 9.25 -28.40 2.91
C GLY A 699 10.17 -29.56 3.28
N GLN A 700 10.06 -30.06 4.50
CA GLN A 700 10.85 -31.18 5.03
C GLN A 700 10.60 -32.48 4.27
N ASP A 701 9.39 -32.66 3.76
CA ASP A 701 8.99 -33.78 2.90
C ASP A 701 9.54 -33.67 1.45
N GLY A 702 10.27 -32.60 1.13
CA GLY A 702 10.79 -32.30 -0.21
C GLY A 702 9.78 -31.63 -1.14
N THR A 703 8.60 -31.27 -0.66
CA THR A 703 7.61 -30.50 -1.43
C THR A 703 8.12 -29.08 -1.65
N LEU A 704 8.09 -28.61 -2.89
CA LEU A 704 8.38 -27.21 -3.21
C LEU A 704 7.11 -26.39 -3.07
N HIS A 705 7.21 -25.23 -2.43
CA HIS A 705 6.11 -24.30 -2.21
C HIS A 705 6.42 -22.98 -2.91
N ALA A 706 5.55 -22.56 -3.82
CA ALA A 706 5.71 -21.33 -4.59
C ALA A 706 4.53 -20.39 -4.38
N VAL A 707 4.81 -19.12 -4.11
CA VAL A 707 3.81 -18.05 -4.06
C VAL A 707 4.20 -16.93 -5.01
N TYR A 708 3.21 -16.33 -5.67
CA TYR A 708 3.44 -15.31 -6.68
C TYR A 708 2.20 -14.48 -7.00
N ARG A 709 2.41 -13.33 -7.67
CA ARG A 709 1.30 -12.58 -8.27
C ARG A 709 0.88 -13.23 -9.58
N MET A 710 -0.41 -13.47 -9.75
CA MET A 710 -1.02 -13.95 -10.99
C MET A 710 -2.08 -12.95 -11.50
N TRP A 711 -2.18 -12.76 -12.82
CA TRP A 711 -3.25 -11.97 -13.43
C TRP A 711 -4.46 -12.83 -13.79
N ARG A 712 -5.66 -12.35 -13.46
CA ARG A 712 -6.95 -12.80 -14.00
C ARG A 712 -7.53 -11.73 -14.92
N MET A 713 -8.29 -12.13 -15.94
CA MET A 713 -8.86 -11.24 -16.96
C MET A 713 -10.30 -11.69 -17.25
N GLY A 714 -11.27 -10.77 -17.29
CA GLY A 714 -12.64 -11.11 -17.68
C GLY A 714 -13.41 -11.95 -16.67
N GLU A 715 -12.99 -11.97 -15.40
CA GLU A 715 -13.51 -12.83 -14.35
C GLU A 715 -13.97 -12.02 -13.13
N GLN A 716 -14.92 -12.57 -12.36
CA GLN A 716 -15.31 -11.99 -11.07
C GLN A 716 -14.10 -11.86 -10.13
N PRO A 717 -14.03 -10.82 -9.28
CA PRO A 717 -15.05 -9.79 -9.04
C PRO A 717 -15.01 -8.60 -10.03
N HIS A 718 -14.21 -8.68 -11.10
CA HIS A 718 -13.98 -7.58 -12.04
C HIS A 718 -14.15 -8.03 -13.51
N PRO A 719 -15.38 -8.39 -13.93
CA PRO A 719 -15.63 -9.00 -15.24
C PRO A 719 -15.25 -8.10 -16.43
N ASP A 720 -15.32 -6.78 -16.27
CA ASP A 720 -15.03 -5.84 -17.36
C ASP A 720 -13.53 -5.54 -17.50
N SER A 721 -12.66 -6.12 -16.66
CA SER A 721 -11.21 -5.82 -16.69
C SER A 721 -10.36 -7.00 -16.19
N HIS A 722 -9.18 -6.69 -15.66
CA HIS A 722 -8.19 -7.58 -15.12
C HIS A 722 -7.87 -7.19 -13.68
N HIS A 723 -7.36 -8.16 -12.93
CA HIS A 723 -7.02 -7.95 -11.52
C HIS A 723 -5.93 -8.93 -11.07
N ALA A 724 -5.20 -8.54 -10.03
CA ALA A 724 -4.13 -9.37 -9.49
C ALA A 724 -4.69 -10.31 -8.42
N VAL A 725 -4.13 -11.52 -8.36
CA VAL A 725 -4.31 -12.44 -7.24
C VAL A 725 -2.96 -12.86 -6.70
N LEU A 726 -2.86 -13.04 -5.38
CA LEU A 726 -1.75 -13.76 -4.76
C LEU A 726 -2.09 -15.24 -4.81
N ALA A 727 -1.30 -16.02 -5.54
CA ALA A 727 -1.56 -17.42 -5.81
C ALA A 727 -0.44 -18.32 -5.26
N TYR A 728 -0.81 -19.56 -4.98
CA TYR A 728 0.04 -20.60 -4.46
C TYR A 728 0.03 -21.83 -5.38
N SER A 729 1.20 -22.42 -5.58
CA SER A 729 1.35 -23.74 -6.21
C SER A 729 2.35 -24.55 -5.39
N ARG A 730 2.19 -25.88 -5.41
CA ARG A 730 3.18 -26.79 -4.83
C ARG A 730 3.61 -27.87 -5.79
N LYS A 731 4.76 -28.46 -5.51
CA LYS A 731 5.28 -29.60 -6.26
C LYS A 731 5.84 -30.63 -5.28
N PRO A 732 5.06 -31.67 -4.94
CA PRO A 732 5.57 -32.80 -4.19
C PRO A 732 6.69 -33.53 -4.95
N PRO A 733 7.58 -34.26 -4.25
CA PRO A 733 8.61 -35.08 -4.87
C PRO A 733 8.02 -36.05 -5.91
N GLY A 734 8.63 -36.13 -7.09
CA GLY A 734 8.19 -37.02 -8.17
C GLY A 734 6.86 -36.66 -8.86
N GLN A 735 6.13 -35.64 -8.38
CA GLN A 735 4.84 -35.22 -8.94
C GLN A 735 4.94 -33.94 -9.78
N PRO A 736 4.00 -33.65 -10.70
CA PRO A 736 3.95 -32.34 -11.37
C PRO A 736 3.64 -31.20 -10.39
N TRP A 737 3.79 -29.97 -10.86
CA TRP A 737 3.25 -28.80 -10.15
C TRP A 737 1.72 -28.88 -10.08
N SER A 738 1.14 -28.45 -8.95
CA SER A 738 -0.30 -28.28 -8.82
C SER A 738 -0.79 -27.08 -9.63
N ASP A 739 -2.07 -27.12 -10.01
CA ASP A 739 -2.74 -25.93 -10.54
C ASP A 739 -2.63 -24.75 -9.54
N PRO A 740 -2.53 -23.50 -10.04
CA PRO A 740 -2.49 -22.32 -9.18
C PRO A 740 -3.77 -22.16 -8.35
N VAL A 741 -3.61 -22.08 -7.02
CA VAL A 741 -4.68 -21.80 -6.07
C VAL A 741 -4.63 -20.32 -5.67
N PRO A 742 -5.63 -19.49 -6.00
CA PRO A 742 -5.71 -18.13 -5.47
C PRO A 742 -5.87 -18.14 -3.94
N LEU A 743 -5.05 -17.36 -3.24
CA LEU A 743 -5.15 -17.13 -1.79
C LEU A 743 -5.80 -15.79 -1.48
N VAL A 744 -5.37 -14.71 -2.16
CA VAL A 744 -5.87 -13.34 -1.94
C VAL A 744 -6.23 -12.70 -3.27
N VAL A 745 -7.45 -12.18 -3.40
CA VAL A 745 -7.94 -11.45 -4.57
C VAL A 745 -7.99 -9.96 -4.28
N SER A 746 -7.49 -9.13 -5.20
CA SER A 746 -7.43 -7.68 -5.04
C SER A 746 -8.81 -7.02 -4.96
N ALA A 747 -8.93 -5.94 -4.18
CA ALA A 747 -10.19 -5.19 -4.01
C ALA A 747 -10.61 -4.32 -5.21
N PHE A 748 -9.64 -3.98 -6.06
CA PHE A 748 -9.82 -3.18 -7.25
C PHE A 748 -9.24 -3.90 -8.46
N SER A 749 -9.84 -3.64 -9.64
CA SER A 749 -9.29 -4.01 -10.93
C SER A 749 -8.01 -3.22 -11.25
N GLU A 750 -7.48 -3.44 -12.43
CA GLU A 750 -6.26 -2.81 -12.96
C GLU A 750 -5.00 -3.26 -12.20
N TYR A 751 -3.93 -2.50 -12.41
CA TYR A 751 -2.64 -2.81 -11.84
C TYR A 751 -2.66 -2.79 -10.31
N SER A 752 -2.17 -3.87 -9.70
CA SER A 752 -1.95 -3.98 -8.27
C SER A 752 -0.76 -4.89 -7.99
N VAL A 753 -0.22 -4.77 -6.78
CA VAL A 753 0.92 -5.54 -6.30
C VAL A 753 0.56 -6.09 -4.92
N PHE A 754 0.86 -7.37 -4.71
CA PHE A 754 0.99 -7.93 -3.38
C PHE A 754 2.47 -7.91 -3.02
N TYR A 755 2.89 -7.10 -2.05
CA TYR A 755 4.28 -7.07 -1.56
C TYR A 755 4.56 -8.29 -0.66
N HIS A 756 4.38 -9.47 -1.24
CA HIS A 756 4.38 -10.74 -0.52
C HIS A 756 5.79 -11.26 -0.24
N ARG A 757 5.92 -12.10 0.77
CA ARG A 757 7.13 -12.81 1.20
C ARG A 757 6.72 -14.17 1.74
N LEU A 758 7.32 -15.24 1.21
CA LEU A 758 7.11 -16.59 1.70
C LEU A 758 8.34 -17.00 2.51
N THR A 759 8.12 -17.45 3.74
CA THR A 759 9.12 -18.10 4.58
C THR A 759 8.57 -19.45 5.08
N ILE A 760 9.46 -20.29 5.58
CA ILE A 760 9.14 -21.57 6.21
C ILE A 760 9.90 -21.65 7.52
N ASP A 761 9.30 -22.29 8.52
CA ASP A 761 9.94 -22.51 9.81
C ASP A 761 10.54 -23.92 9.92
N HIS A 762 11.22 -24.21 11.02
CA HIS A 762 11.85 -25.51 11.26
C HIS A 762 10.85 -26.61 11.64
N GLN A 763 9.57 -26.29 11.72
CA GLN A 763 8.46 -27.23 11.95
C GLN A 763 7.61 -27.45 10.68
N ASP A 764 8.11 -27.02 9.52
CA ASP A 764 7.46 -27.19 8.21
C ASP A 764 6.19 -26.35 8.01
N ARG A 765 5.99 -25.30 8.82
CA ARG A 765 4.87 -24.37 8.67
C ARG A 765 5.23 -23.27 7.68
N LEU A 766 4.32 -22.97 6.76
CA LEU A 766 4.50 -21.89 5.77
C LEU A 766 4.00 -20.57 6.33
N TRP A 767 4.76 -19.50 6.10
CA TRP A 767 4.43 -18.16 6.56
C TRP A 767 4.44 -17.18 5.39
N LEU A 768 3.29 -16.57 5.10
CA LEU A 768 3.08 -15.69 3.96
C LEU A 768 2.71 -14.29 4.43
N SER A 769 3.71 -13.41 4.46
CA SER A 769 3.48 -11.99 4.73
C SER A 769 3.11 -11.27 3.45
N TYR A 770 2.06 -10.43 3.43
CA TYR A 770 1.66 -9.67 2.24
C TYR A 770 1.08 -8.30 2.58
N ASP A 771 1.18 -7.36 1.64
CA ASP A 771 0.53 -6.05 1.65
C ASP A 771 -0.09 -5.81 0.27
N TYR A 772 -1.37 -5.38 0.24
CA TYR A 772 -2.08 -5.01 -0.97
C TYR A 772 -1.86 -3.54 -1.34
N TRP A 773 -1.30 -3.34 -2.53
CA TRP A 773 -1.12 -2.05 -3.16
C TRP A 773 -1.94 -1.98 -4.45
N SER A 774 -2.75 -0.93 -4.60
CA SER A 774 -3.60 -0.67 -5.77
C SER A 774 -3.01 0.44 -6.65
N THR A 775 -3.24 0.42 -7.97
CA THR A 775 -2.85 1.55 -8.82
C THR A 775 -3.60 2.84 -8.47
N PHE A 776 -4.82 2.75 -7.94
CA PHE A 776 -5.69 3.91 -7.74
C PHE A 776 -5.17 4.79 -6.60
N TRP A 777 -4.68 5.97 -6.97
CA TRP A 777 -4.01 6.89 -6.06
C TRP A 777 -4.93 7.39 -4.95
N PHE A 778 -6.15 7.82 -5.26
CA PHE A 778 -7.11 8.33 -4.27
C PHE A 778 -7.31 7.37 -3.09
N TYR A 779 -7.63 6.10 -3.37
CA TYR A 779 -7.73 5.05 -2.34
C TYR A 779 -6.41 4.85 -1.58
N ARG A 780 -5.28 4.78 -2.30
CA ARG A 780 -3.97 4.57 -1.67
C ARG A 780 -3.56 5.70 -0.75
N ASN A 781 -3.85 6.92 -1.17
CA ASN A 781 -3.52 8.16 -0.47
C ASN A 781 -4.45 8.30 0.73
N ASP A 782 -5.72 7.88 0.62
CA ASP A 782 -6.66 7.90 1.74
C ASP A 782 -6.35 6.84 2.81
N HIS A 783 -5.95 5.62 2.42
CA HIS A 783 -5.68 4.52 3.34
C HIS A 783 -4.25 4.61 3.94
N VAL A 784 -4.10 5.24 5.10
CA VAL A 784 -2.81 5.37 5.81
C VAL A 784 -2.51 4.19 6.75
N GLY A 785 -1.23 3.92 7.00
CA GLY A 785 -0.75 2.94 7.97
C GLY A 785 -0.17 1.66 7.36
N SER A 786 0.32 0.76 8.22
CA SER A 786 0.80 -0.56 7.77
C SER A 786 -0.38 -1.41 7.32
N ARG A 787 -0.30 -1.88 6.08
CA ARG A 787 -1.30 -2.75 5.47
C ARG A 787 -0.90 -4.22 5.51
N ARG A 788 0.33 -4.50 5.95
CA ARG A 788 0.87 -5.86 5.92
C ARG A 788 0.11 -6.79 6.86
N LYS A 789 -0.07 -8.03 6.41
CA LYS A 789 -0.77 -9.13 7.07
C LYS A 789 0.08 -10.38 6.98
N LEU A 790 -0.23 -11.37 7.81
CA LEU A 790 0.47 -12.64 7.83
C LEU A 790 -0.54 -13.79 7.77
N LEU A 791 -0.43 -14.59 6.72
CA LEU A 791 -1.06 -15.90 6.64
C LEU A 791 -0.07 -16.96 7.11
N THR A 792 -0.57 -18.03 7.68
CA THR A 792 0.19 -19.25 7.99
C THR A 792 -0.55 -20.47 7.45
N SER A 793 0.20 -21.50 7.10
CA SER A 793 -0.32 -22.82 6.77
C SER A 793 0.45 -23.87 7.58
N PRO A 794 -0.22 -24.58 8.51
CA PRO A 794 0.42 -25.59 9.35
C PRO A 794 0.52 -26.98 8.67
N ASP A 795 -0.03 -27.14 7.46
CA ASP A 795 -0.27 -28.45 6.82
C ASP A 795 0.23 -28.51 5.36
N GLY A 796 1.33 -27.83 5.06
CA GLY A 796 1.95 -27.89 3.73
C GLY A 796 1.13 -27.19 2.63
N GLY A 797 0.33 -26.18 3.01
CA GLY A 797 -0.46 -25.35 2.11
C GLY A 797 -1.84 -25.90 1.75
N GLU A 798 -2.35 -26.91 2.47
CA GLU A 798 -3.73 -27.41 2.30
C GLU A 798 -4.75 -26.42 2.87
N THR A 799 -4.49 -25.91 4.07
CA THR A 799 -5.30 -24.89 4.72
C THR A 799 -4.47 -23.65 5.04
N TRP A 800 -5.14 -22.50 5.10
CA TRP A 800 -4.51 -21.21 5.36
C TRP A 800 -5.35 -20.43 6.37
N GLU A 801 -4.66 -19.83 7.34
CA GLU A 801 -5.28 -18.98 8.36
C GLU A 801 -4.49 -17.70 8.56
N LEU A 802 -5.14 -16.69 9.14
CA LEU A 802 -4.45 -15.47 9.55
C LEU A 802 -3.71 -15.73 10.86
N ALA A 803 -2.41 -15.47 10.88
CA ALA A 803 -1.54 -15.79 12.02
C ALA A 803 -1.90 -14.97 13.27
N ARG A 804 -1.92 -15.62 14.42
CA ARG A 804 -2.38 -15.09 15.72
C ARG A 804 -1.42 -15.49 16.84
N ASP A 805 -1.69 -15.02 18.05
CA ASP A 805 -0.78 -15.18 19.18
C ASP A 805 -0.45 -16.64 19.53
N ASP A 806 -1.44 -17.52 19.35
CA ASP A 806 -1.37 -18.97 19.57
C ASP A 806 -0.36 -19.67 18.65
N HIS A 807 -0.11 -19.14 17.45
CA HIS A 807 0.81 -19.73 16.48
C HIS A 807 2.29 -19.56 16.83
N TRP A 808 2.57 -18.65 17.76
CA TRP A 808 3.94 -18.35 18.18
C TRP A 808 4.38 -19.15 19.41
N ASN A 809 3.50 -19.99 19.96
CA ASN A 809 3.83 -20.87 21.07
C ASN A 809 4.35 -22.20 20.52
N ASP A 810 5.36 -22.75 21.19
CA ASP A 810 6.04 -24.00 20.84
C ASP A 810 5.12 -25.23 20.92
#